data_AF-A0A8C8CJS2-F1
#
_entry.id   AF-A0A8C8CJS2-F1
#
_cell.length_a   1.000
_cell.length_b   1.000
_cell.length_c   1.000
_cell.angle_alpha   90.00
_cell.angle_beta   90.00
_cell.angle_gamma   90.00
#
_symmetry.space_group_name_H-M   'P 1'
#
loop_
_entity.id
_entity.type
_entity.pdbx_description
1 polymer ?
#
loop_
_entity_poly.entity_id
_entity_poly.type
_entity_poly.pdbx_seq_one_letter_code
_entity_poly.pdbx_strand_id
1 'polypeptide(L)'
;AENQWQAIVNKKLHFPPELIAAIQEDNALLVGSLLSTGDGIIRQLDESEDRLWREALNLSIRMGNEDTFSALMLGVKFDFRQIYEALLVAVDTNQPRVVKRLLDRLDQEKGNKMDVRSFSMAIFDHSIDDSQFAPGVTPLTLACQKDLYDIVTMLTKKGHAIPLPHSISCTCLECRNGRQYDLLKFSLSRINTYRGMASRAYLSITTEDAMLSAFRLSRELRKLSKKEPEFKPQYLSLEELCQEFAVEMLAMCRNQSEVTTVLNICDDDNEDELDEQTFEEGIPTLSRLRLAVNYNQKLFVSHPICQQVLSSIWCGNIPGWRGSKTVWKLTVSLGIFFTMPLLCMIYWVAPKSKIGKTLKIPVIKFLLHSASYLWFIITLLAESIFMEMYRDEFASRQQNILYNSLHMIWVVGFFWSECKNVWAEGLRGYIVDWSNILDMIVLSMYLASFGLRVLIMAIGHFVCQDQNLVEKCAYFTQTLRDEWWQEDPQLISEILFAVTSMLSFTRLAYILPAHESLGTLQISIGIMIDDMMRFMFLLMIIGTAFLCGLNNIYVPYATSPHLGRFNETFSFLFWTMFGASNQGYVDMPDFVLAQFVGRVLYGVFTLVIVIILLNMLIAMITNSFQKIEDDADVEWKFARSKLYLSYFREGSTIPVPFNLVPSPKALFYLLRGFFCCCKRNKIPDYPPIASMVEAGMDRVSYRLQVVKALVQRYIEAARREFGEATRKDVGNRITELNKGVGRLHSDMKKFYQNLQNSKSFGSKGDGGNFLGKYIKGAQNNFKNFDKNEAMGNSPDLLPVNLHLEVFTEKNTPTNNSESSPDISPESHSGQEFLERETESTCTQGTVEENTSIM
;
A
#
# COMPACT_ATOMS: atom_id res chain seq x y z
N ALA A 1 -45.23 17.46 -60.86
CA ALA A 1 -43.76 17.40 -60.79
C ALA A 1 -43.23 17.64 -59.36
N GLU A 2 -43.85 18.50 -58.53
CA GLU A 2 -43.41 18.71 -57.12
C GLU A 2 -43.62 17.52 -56.18
N ASN A 3 -44.66 16.70 -56.37
CA ASN A 3 -44.92 15.53 -55.51
C ASN A 3 -43.95 14.35 -55.75
N GLN A 4 -43.23 14.34 -56.88
CA GLN A 4 -42.25 13.30 -57.21
C GLN A 4 -40.87 13.60 -56.60
N TRP A 5 -40.53 14.88 -56.43
CA TRP A 5 -39.30 15.30 -55.75
C TRP A 5 -39.35 15.05 -54.24
N GLN A 6 -40.51 15.21 -53.59
CA GLN A 6 -40.68 14.85 -52.18
C GLN A 6 -40.58 13.33 -51.93
N ALA A 7 -40.95 12.49 -52.90
CA ALA A 7 -40.86 11.03 -52.77
C ALA A 7 -39.43 10.48 -52.93
N ILE A 8 -38.55 11.20 -53.63
CA ILE A 8 -37.14 10.80 -53.83
C ILE A 8 -36.28 11.17 -52.62
N VAL A 9 -36.60 12.26 -51.92
CA VAL A 9 -35.88 12.70 -50.71
C VAL A 9 -36.26 11.86 -49.48
N ASN A 10 -37.40 11.16 -49.49
CA ASN A 10 -37.91 10.37 -48.36
C ASN A 10 -37.90 8.85 -48.55
N LYS A 11 -37.07 8.29 -49.46
CA LYS A 11 -36.84 6.82 -49.48
C LYS A 11 -35.87 6.44 -48.36
N LYS A 12 -36.40 6.35 -47.14
CA LYS A 12 -35.72 5.69 -46.03
C LYS A 12 -35.42 4.24 -46.41
N LEU A 13 -34.20 3.78 -46.15
CA LEU A 13 -33.80 2.41 -46.45
C LEU A 13 -34.32 1.47 -45.34
N HIS A 14 -35.15 0.49 -45.69
CA HIS A 14 -35.57 -0.58 -44.77
C HIS A 14 -34.52 -1.68 -44.70
N PHE A 15 -34.43 -2.34 -43.55
CA PHE A 15 -33.43 -3.33 -43.21
C PHE A 15 -33.66 -4.64 -44.00
N PRO A 16 -32.71 -5.09 -44.83
CA PRO A 16 -32.80 -6.39 -45.48
C PRO A 16 -32.56 -7.51 -44.45
N PRO A 17 -33.48 -8.46 -44.26
CA PRO A 17 -33.29 -9.53 -43.26
C PRO A 17 -32.11 -10.46 -43.60
N GLU A 18 -31.76 -10.59 -44.88
CA GLU A 18 -30.62 -11.39 -45.36
C GLU A 18 -29.26 -10.73 -45.04
N LEU A 19 -29.23 -9.45 -44.67
CA LEU A 19 -28.00 -8.70 -44.44
C LEU A 19 -27.18 -9.25 -43.26
N ILE A 20 -27.83 -9.66 -42.17
CA ILE A 20 -27.13 -10.21 -40.98
C ILE A 20 -26.48 -11.54 -41.34
N ALA A 21 -27.20 -12.43 -42.01
CA ALA A 21 -26.67 -13.71 -42.47
C ALA A 21 -25.50 -13.50 -43.44
N ALA A 22 -25.61 -12.55 -44.37
CA ALA A 22 -24.54 -12.19 -45.30
C ALA A 22 -23.27 -11.68 -44.62
N ILE A 23 -23.42 -10.92 -43.53
CA ILE A 23 -22.30 -10.44 -42.71
C ILE A 23 -21.67 -11.59 -41.92
N GLN A 24 -22.47 -12.54 -41.41
CA GLN A 24 -21.94 -13.73 -40.73
C GLN A 24 -21.20 -14.68 -41.67
N GLU A 25 -21.68 -14.81 -42.91
CA GLU A 25 -21.06 -15.62 -43.97
C GLU A 25 -19.88 -14.92 -44.65
N ASP A 26 -19.54 -13.71 -44.22
CA ASP A 26 -18.41 -12.91 -44.70
C ASP A 26 -18.43 -12.56 -46.20
N ASN A 27 -19.64 -12.46 -46.79
CA ASN A 27 -19.79 -12.24 -48.22
C ASN A 27 -19.93 -10.75 -48.57
N ALA A 28 -18.81 -10.05 -48.69
CA ALA A 28 -18.77 -8.61 -48.99
C ALA A 28 -19.47 -8.21 -50.30
N LEU A 29 -19.48 -9.09 -51.31
CA LEU A 29 -20.15 -8.83 -52.59
C LEU A 29 -21.68 -8.90 -52.46
N LEU A 30 -22.18 -9.83 -51.65
CA LEU A 30 -23.60 -9.95 -51.34
C LEU A 30 -24.09 -8.79 -50.47
N VAL A 31 -23.28 -8.35 -49.50
CA VAL A 31 -23.56 -7.15 -48.71
C VAL A 31 -23.62 -5.90 -49.61
N GLY A 32 -22.66 -5.75 -50.53
CA GLY A 32 -22.66 -4.65 -51.50
C GLY A 32 -23.87 -4.68 -52.45
N SER A 33 -24.29 -5.87 -52.92
CA SER A 33 -25.45 -6.02 -53.80
C SER A 33 -26.77 -5.73 -53.07
N LEU A 34 -26.92 -6.18 -51.83
CA LEU A 34 -28.08 -5.91 -50.97
C LEU A 34 -28.22 -4.41 -50.62
N LEU A 35 -27.09 -3.71 -50.49
CA LEU A 35 -27.06 -2.26 -50.24
C LEU A 35 -27.21 -1.42 -51.52
N SER A 36 -27.23 -2.04 -52.71
CA SER A 36 -27.43 -1.43 -54.02
C SER A 36 -26.47 -0.24 -54.32
N THR A 37 -25.17 -0.49 -54.34
CA THR A 37 -24.08 0.48 -54.62
C THR A 37 -24.02 1.05 -56.05
N GLY A 38 -25.14 1.04 -56.80
CA GLY A 38 -25.17 1.50 -58.20
C GLY A 38 -25.07 3.02 -58.41
N ASP A 39 -25.55 3.84 -57.46
CA ASP A 39 -25.76 5.28 -57.71
C ASP A 39 -24.88 6.23 -56.88
N GLY A 40 -24.08 5.74 -55.93
CA GLY A 40 -23.19 6.57 -55.08
C GLY A 40 -23.91 7.54 -54.11
N ILE A 41 -25.23 7.47 -54.00
CA ILE A 41 -26.05 8.30 -53.09
C ILE A 41 -26.22 7.57 -51.76
N ILE A 42 -25.72 8.18 -50.67
CA ILE A 42 -25.87 7.67 -49.31
C ILE A 42 -27.33 7.85 -48.85
N ARG A 43 -28.02 6.75 -48.48
CA ARG A 43 -29.43 6.77 -48.07
C ARG A 43 -29.60 6.98 -46.56
N GLN A 44 -30.68 7.68 -46.19
CA GLN A 44 -31.07 7.93 -44.79
C GLN A 44 -31.85 6.73 -44.24
N LEU A 45 -31.60 6.37 -42.97
CA LEU A 45 -32.18 5.19 -42.31
C LEU A 45 -33.60 5.45 -41.80
N ASP A 46 -34.39 4.39 -41.63
CA ASP A 46 -35.63 4.47 -40.87
C ASP A 46 -35.39 4.30 -39.37
N GLU A 47 -35.86 5.25 -38.56
CA GLU A 47 -35.62 5.30 -37.12
C GLU A 47 -36.25 4.11 -36.35
N SER A 48 -37.30 3.47 -36.92
CA SER A 48 -37.94 2.30 -36.30
C SER A 48 -37.07 1.04 -36.31
N GLU A 49 -36.07 0.97 -37.21
CA GLU A 49 -35.20 -0.21 -37.39
C GLU A 49 -33.76 0.06 -36.93
N ASP A 50 -33.52 1.15 -36.19
CA ASP A 50 -32.22 1.59 -35.70
C ASP A 50 -31.46 0.46 -34.98
N ARG A 51 -32.15 -0.36 -34.17
CA ARG A 51 -31.55 -1.50 -33.46
C ARG A 51 -30.90 -2.53 -34.40
N LEU A 52 -31.55 -2.87 -35.51
CA LEU A 52 -31.06 -3.87 -36.47
C LEU A 52 -29.86 -3.34 -37.25
N TRP A 53 -29.90 -2.06 -37.64
CA TRP A 53 -28.79 -1.39 -38.28
C TRP A 53 -27.56 -1.27 -37.36
N ARG A 54 -27.77 -0.97 -36.07
CA ARG A 54 -26.70 -0.99 -35.06
C ARG A 54 -26.11 -2.38 -34.87
N GLU A 55 -26.96 -3.41 -34.80
CA GLU A 55 -26.52 -4.79 -34.64
C GLU A 55 -25.70 -5.27 -35.85
N ALA A 56 -26.15 -4.97 -37.07
CA ALA A 56 -25.41 -5.28 -38.30
C ALA A 56 -24.03 -4.58 -38.33
N LEU A 57 -23.97 -3.30 -37.94
CA LEU A 57 -22.72 -2.56 -37.86
C LEU A 57 -21.77 -3.15 -36.81
N ASN A 58 -22.27 -3.38 -35.59
CA ASN A 58 -21.49 -3.97 -34.50
C ASN A 58 -21.00 -5.38 -34.85
N LEU A 59 -21.82 -6.18 -35.55
CA LEU A 59 -21.46 -7.51 -36.00
C LEU A 59 -20.36 -7.47 -37.05
N SER A 60 -20.45 -6.57 -38.04
CA SER A 60 -19.39 -6.41 -39.06
C SER A 60 -18.03 -6.09 -38.43
N ILE A 61 -18.02 -5.29 -37.37
CA ILE A 61 -16.81 -4.94 -36.61
C ILE A 61 -16.32 -6.14 -35.80
N ARG A 62 -17.21 -6.90 -35.15
CA ARG A 62 -16.81 -8.10 -34.39
C ARG A 62 -16.19 -9.19 -35.25
N MET A 63 -16.70 -9.36 -36.48
CA MET A 63 -16.15 -10.31 -37.45
C MET A 63 -14.76 -9.88 -37.97
N GLY A 64 -14.44 -8.58 -37.89
CA GLY A 64 -13.12 -8.05 -38.23
C GLY A 64 -12.80 -8.06 -39.73
N ASN A 65 -13.79 -8.30 -40.58
CA ASN A 65 -13.62 -8.12 -42.02
C ASN A 65 -13.76 -6.64 -42.38
N GLU A 66 -12.68 -6.08 -42.92
CA GLU A 66 -12.61 -4.69 -43.35
C GLU A 66 -13.52 -4.40 -44.54
N ASP A 67 -13.73 -5.37 -45.43
CA ASP A 67 -14.41 -5.17 -46.70
C ASP A 67 -15.93 -5.06 -46.50
N THR A 68 -16.52 -5.93 -45.67
CA THR A 68 -17.95 -5.86 -45.30
C THR A 68 -18.28 -4.58 -44.53
N PHE A 69 -17.42 -4.18 -43.59
CA PHE A 69 -17.54 -2.91 -42.88
C PHE A 69 -17.45 -1.72 -43.84
N SER A 70 -16.51 -1.73 -44.79
CA SER A 70 -16.36 -0.66 -45.77
C SER A 70 -17.56 -0.54 -46.72
N ALA A 71 -18.14 -1.67 -47.13
CA ALA A 71 -19.35 -1.71 -47.94
C ALA A 71 -20.56 -1.09 -47.21
N LEU A 72 -20.71 -1.40 -45.91
CA LEU A 72 -21.74 -0.80 -45.05
C LEU A 72 -21.57 0.72 -44.91
N MET A 73 -20.34 1.19 -44.65
CA MET A 73 -20.03 2.61 -44.47
C MET A 73 -20.18 3.44 -45.75
N LEU A 74 -20.01 2.83 -46.93
CA LEU A 74 -20.20 3.50 -48.23
C LEU A 74 -21.67 3.54 -48.67
N GLY A 75 -22.47 2.53 -48.29
CA GLY A 75 -23.87 2.42 -48.70
C GLY A 75 -24.87 3.19 -47.83
N VAL A 76 -24.56 3.41 -46.54
CA VAL A 76 -25.53 3.85 -45.53
C VAL A 76 -25.05 5.08 -44.76
N LYS A 77 -25.96 6.05 -44.52
CA LYS A 77 -25.67 7.19 -43.63
C LYS A 77 -26.04 6.79 -42.21
N PHE A 78 -25.04 6.49 -41.39
CA PHE A 78 -25.23 6.31 -39.96
C PHE A 78 -25.25 7.65 -39.22
N ASP A 79 -26.09 7.72 -38.19
CA ASP A 79 -26.11 8.86 -37.29
C ASP A 79 -24.87 8.87 -36.40
N PHE A 80 -24.50 10.06 -35.94
CA PHE A 80 -23.35 10.28 -35.07
C PHE A 80 -23.30 9.33 -33.87
N ARG A 81 -24.46 9.04 -33.26
CA ARG A 81 -24.57 8.15 -32.10
C ARG A 81 -24.22 6.70 -32.44
N GLN A 82 -24.72 6.18 -33.56
CA GLN A 82 -24.45 4.82 -34.02
C GLN A 82 -22.95 4.66 -34.34
N ILE A 83 -22.35 5.67 -34.97
CA ILE A 83 -20.90 5.70 -35.25
C ILE A 83 -20.09 5.70 -33.95
N TYR A 84 -20.54 6.43 -32.93
CA TYR A 84 -19.86 6.48 -31.62
C TYR A 84 -19.95 5.15 -30.86
N GLU A 85 -21.11 4.50 -30.86
CA GLU A 85 -21.28 3.17 -30.27
C GLU A 85 -20.43 2.13 -31.02
N ALA A 86 -20.45 2.16 -32.36
CA ALA A 86 -19.60 1.32 -33.20
C ALA A 86 -18.10 1.57 -32.96
N LEU A 87 -17.71 2.83 -32.67
CA LEU A 87 -16.35 3.17 -32.30
C LEU A 87 -15.96 2.53 -30.96
N LEU A 88 -16.84 2.53 -29.95
CA LEU A 88 -16.61 1.81 -28.70
C LEU A 88 -16.42 0.32 -28.95
N VAL A 89 -17.24 -0.31 -29.80
CA VAL A 89 -17.10 -1.73 -30.18
C VAL A 89 -15.79 -1.99 -30.91
N ALA A 90 -15.38 -1.11 -31.83
CA ALA A 90 -14.12 -1.27 -32.57
C ALA A 90 -12.88 -1.14 -31.68
N VAL A 91 -12.95 -0.29 -30.65
CA VAL A 91 -11.93 -0.20 -29.60
C VAL A 91 -11.95 -1.47 -28.75
N ASP A 92 -13.14 -1.95 -28.39
CA ASP A 92 -13.33 -3.18 -27.61
C ASP A 92 -12.70 -4.41 -28.30
N THR A 93 -12.85 -4.51 -29.62
CA THR A 93 -12.31 -5.62 -30.44
C THR A 93 -10.86 -5.44 -30.88
N ASN A 94 -10.18 -4.35 -30.47
CA ASN A 94 -8.79 -4.04 -30.82
C ASN A 94 -8.51 -3.99 -32.34
N GLN A 95 -9.33 -3.26 -33.11
CA GLN A 95 -9.16 -3.11 -34.55
C GLN A 95 -8.72 -1.69 -34.95
N PRO A 96 -7.41 -1.38 -34.95
CA PRO A 96 -6.93 -0.01 -35.13
C PRO A 96 -7.27 0.59 -36.50
N ARG A 97 -7.37 -0.23 -37.54
CA ARG A 97 -7.72 0.22 -38.90
C ARG A 97 -9.18 0.65 -39.02
N VAL A 98 -10.10 -0.14 -38.45
CA VAL A 98 -11.52 0.18 -38.40
C VAL A 98 -11.75 1.44 -37.56
N VAL A 99 -11.07 1.53 -36.40
CA VAL A 99 -11.08 2.74 -35.56
C VAL A 99 -10.63 3.97 -36.34
N LYS A 100 -9.53 3.89 -37.11
CA LYS A 100 -9.06 5.01 -37.93
C LYS A 100 -10.11 5.45 -38.96
N ARG A 101 -10.74 4.52 -39.68
CA ARG A 101 -11.81 4.82 -40.66
C ARG A 101 -13.03 5.45 -39.98
N LEU A 102 -13.45 4.94 -38.83
CA LEU A 102 -14.56 5.50 -38.04
C LEU A 102 -14.24 6.92 -37.56
N LEU A 103 -13.02 7.18 -37.09
CA LEU A 103 -12.58 8.51 -36.68
C LEU A 103 -12.55 9.50 -37.84
N ASP A 104 -12.01 9.10 -39.00
CA ASP A 104 -11.98 9.97 -40.18
C ASP A 104 -13.40 10.30 -40.68
N ARG A 105 -14.36 9.36 -40.55
CA ARG A 105 -15.77 9.63 -40.84
C ARG A 105 -16.41 10.55 -39.80
N LEU A 106 -16.10 10.37 -38.53
CA LEU A 106 -16.59 11.22 -37.45
C LEU A 106 -16.14 12.67 -37.63
N ASP A 107 -14.90 12.88 -38.05
CA ASP A 107 -14.35 14.21 -38.36
C ASP A 107 -15.06 14.87 -39.55
N GLN A 108 -15.49 14.11 -40.56
CA GLN A 108 -16.28 14.62 -41.69
C GLN A 108 -17.67 15.10 -41.26
N GLU A 109 -18.34 14.38 -40.36
CA GLU A 109 -19.69 14.74 -39.86
C GLU A 109 -19.64 15.85 -38.79
N LYS A 110 -18.50 16.03 -38.10
CA LYS A 110 -18.29 17.08 -37.08
C LYS A 110 -18.41 18.51 -37.63
N GLY A 111 -18.31 18.68 -38.95
CA GLY A 111 -18.22 19.96 -39.66
C GLY A 111 -19.41 20.92 -39.59
N ASN A 112 -20.38 20.81 -38.66
CA ASN A 112 -21.37 21.89 -38.54
C ASN A 112 -22.15 22.14 -37.25
N LYS A 113 -22.00 21.44 -36.09
CA LYS A 113 -22.81 21.80 -34.89
C LYS A 113 -22.50 21.23 -33.50
N MET A 114 -21.47 20.40 -33.27
CA MET A 114 -21.26 19.82 -31.93
C MET A 114 -19.81 19.90 -31.43
N ASP A 115 -19.65 20.51 -30.26
CA ASP A 115 -18.41 20.54 -29.49
C ASP A 115 -18.16 19.19 -28.82
N VAL A 116 -16.88 18.80 -28.69
CA VAL A 116 -16.45 17.59 -27.97
C VAL A 116 -16.90 17.59 -26.49
N ARG A 117 -17.31 18.75 -25.95
CA ARG A 117 -17.88 18.91 -24.61
C ARG A 117 -19.35 18.50 -24.50
N SER A 118 -20.13 18.42 -25.57
CA SER A 118 -21.52 17.93 -25.49
C SER A 118 -21.61 16.41 -25.29
N PHE A 119 -20.49 15.69 -25.43
CA PHE A 119 -20.37 14.26 -25.18
C PHE A 119 -20.59 13.88 -23.71
N SER A 120 -20.22 14.75 -22.76
CA SER A 120 -20.49 14.53 -21.33
C SER A 120 -21.97 14.74 -20.97
N MET A 121 -22.71 15.51 -21.78
CA MET A 121 -24.12 15.78 -21.55
C MET A 121 -25.06 14.75 -22.19
N ALA A 122 -24.60 14.02 -23.21
CA ALA A 122 -25.35 12.89 -23.76
C ALA A 122 -25.51 11.73 -22.76
N ILE A 123 -24.62 11.60 -21.75
CA ILE A 123 -24.60 10.53 -20.73
C ILE A 123 -25.92 10.40 -19.95
N PHE A 124 -26.73 11.46 -19.89
CA PHE A 124 -27.99 11.49 -19.14
C PHE A 124 -29.24 11.32 -20.01
N ASP A 125 -29.08 11.02 -21.31
CA ASP A 125 -30.22 10.75 -22.19
C ASP A 125 -30.76 9.33 -21.94
N HIS A 126 -32.07 9.21 -21.69
CA HIS A 126 -32.76 7.93 -21.36
C HIS A 126 -32.59 6.85 -22.43
N SER A 127 -32.25 7.26 -23.65
CA SER A 127 -31.99 6.35 -24.74
C SER A 127 -30.71 5.51 -24.57
N ILE A 128 -29.81 5.88 -23.63
CA ILE A 128 -28.54 5.18 -23.33
C ILE A 128 -28.73 3.91 -22.48
N ASP A 129 -29.91 3.69 -21.91
CA ASP A 129 -30.20 2.49 -21.12
C ASP A 129 -30.09 1.18 -21.92
N ASP A 130 -30.08 1.25 -23.27
CA ASP A 130 -29.89 0.11 -24.18
C ASP A 130 -28.42 -0.10 -24.65
N SER A 131 -27.46 0.74 -24.24
CA SER A 131 -26.07 0.59 -24.67
C SER A 131 -25.35 -0.52 -23.89
N GLN A 132 -24.50 -1.30 -24.57
CA GLN A 132 -23.72 -2.38 -23.92
C GLN A 132 -22.63 -1.87 -22.97
N PHE A 133 -22.29 -0.58 -23.02
CA PHE A 133 -21.17 0.00 -22.28
C PHE A 133 -21.63 0.73 -21.03
N ALA A 134 -20.82 0.66 -19.97
CA ALA A 134 -21.09 1.34 -18.72
C ALA A 134 -21.16 2.88 -18.89
N PRO A 135 -21.94 3.59 -18.06
CA PRO A 135 -22.05 5.04 -18.13
C PRO A 135 -20.68 5.71 -17.89
N GLY A 136 -20.42 6.78 -18.64
CA GLY A 136 -19.17 7.54 -18.57
C GLY A 136 -17.98 6.95 -19.34
N VAL A 137 -18.17 5.84 -20.06
CA VAL A 137 -17.12 5.26 -20.91
C VAL A 137 -17.08 5.99 -22.26
N THR A 138 -15.98 6.68 -22.50
CA THR A 138 -15.58 7.24 -23.79
C THR A 138 -14.66 6.29 -24.56
N PRO A 139 -14.53 6.41 -25.89
CA PRO A 139 -13.58 5.62 -26.69
C PRO A 139 -12.15 5.69 -26.16
N LEU A 140 -11.72 6.88 -25.69
CA LEU A 140 -10.40 7.04 -25.09
C LEU A 140 -10.29 6.32 -23.75
N THR A 141 -11.27 6.49 -22.85
CA THR A 141 -11.24 5.78 -21.56
C THR A 141 -11.29 4.27 -21.75
N LEU A 142 -12.04 3.75 -22.73
CA LEU A 142 -12.10 2.31 -23.02
C LEU A 142 -10.77 1.79 -23.59
N ALA A 143 -10.18 2.52 -24.54
CA ALA A 143 -8.87 2.18 -25.09
C ALA A 143 -7.79 2.16 -24.01
N CYS A 144 -7.85 3.13 -23.09
CA CYS A 144 -6.99 3.18 -21.92
C CYS A 144 -7.22 1.99 -20.97
N GLN A 145 -8.48 1.63 -20.68
CA GLN A 145 -8.83 0.50 -19.81
C GLN A 145 -8.33 -0.85 -20.32
N LYS A 146 -8.23 -1.02 -21.65
CA LYS A 146 -7.68 -2.23 -22.29
C LYS A 146 -6.18 -2.14 -22.59
N ASP A 147 -5.52 -1.06 -22.15
CA ASP A 147 -4.10 -0.76 -22.42
C ASP A 147 -3.70 -0.85 -23.91
N LEU A 148 -4.58 -0.36 -24.80
CA LEU A 148 -4.37 -0.38 -26.25
C LEU A 148 -3.56 0.83 -26.72
N TYR A 149 -2.23 0.77 -26.57
CA TYR A 149 -1.30 1.87 -26.86
C TYR A 149 -1.50 2.52 -28.25
N ASP A 150 -1.68 1.73 -29.31
CA ASP A 150 -1.81 2.26 -30.67
C ASP A 150 -3.09 3.07 -30.85
N ILE A 151 -4.21 2.57 -30.33
CA ILE A 151 -5.50 3.25 -30.38
C ILE A 151 -5.47 4.52 -29.52
N VAL A 152 -4.88 4.45 -28.33
CA VAL A 152 -4.70 5.63 -27.47
C VAL A 152 -3.88 6.70 -28.19
N THR A 153 -2.75 6.36 -28.82
CA THR A 153 -1.98 7.36 -29.58
C THR A 153 -2.77 7.97 -30.74
N MET A 154 -3.62 7.19 -31.43
CA MET A 154 -4.47 7.70 -32.51
C MET A 154 -5.53 8.68 -31.99
N LEU A 155 -6.21 8.32 -30.91
CA LEU A 155 -7.25 9.15 -30.29
C LEU A 155 -6.67 10.45 -29.72
N THR A 156 -5.53 10.38 -29.02
CA THR A 156 -4.85 11.55 -28.47
C THR A 156 -4.35 12.50 -29.58
N LYS A 157 -3.80 11.95 -30.69
CA LYS A 157 -3.40 12.77 -31.86
C LYS A 157 -4.56 13.51 -32.51
N LYS A 158 -5.78 12.95 -32.43
CA LYS A 158 -7.02 13.60 -32.91
C LYS A 158 -7.59 14.62 -31.91
N GLY A 159 -6.95 14.82 -30.76
CA GLY A 159 -7.33 15.81 -29.75
C GLY A 159 -8.38 15.32 -28.76
N HIS A 160 -8.66 14.02 -28.68
CA HIS A 160 -9.47 13.47 -27.59
C HIS A 160 -8.65 13.50 -26.29
N ALA A 161 -9.25 14.04 -25.22
CA ALA A 161 -8.65 14.09 -23.90
C ALA A 161 -9.69 13.67 -22.85
N ILE A 162 -9.23 13.00 -21.79
CA ILE A 162 -10.08 12.64 -20.66
C ILE A 162 -10.20 13.87 -19.74
N PRO A 163 -11.40 14.39 -19.47
CA PRO A 163 -11.58 15.55 -18.60
C PRO A 163 -11.28 15.17 -17.15
N LEU A 164 -10.60 16.08 -16.42
CA LEU A 164 -10.34 15.89 -14.99
C LEU A 164 -11.66 15.91 -14.20
N PRO A 165 -11.96 14.85 -13.44
CA PRO A 165 -13.17 14.80 -12.63
C PRO A 165 -13.16 15.88 -11.55
N HIS A 166 -14.31 16.50 -11.32
CA HIS A 166 -14.47 17.45 -10.23
C HIS A 166 -14.36 16.76 -8.86
N SER A 167 -13.99 17.55 -7.84
CA SER A 167 -14.01 17.07 -6.47
C SER A 167 -15.41 16.61 -6.05
N ILE A 168 -15.48 15.60 -5.18
CA ILE A 168 -16.76 15.07 -4.64
C ILE A 168 -17.58 16.18 -3.95
N SER A 169 -16.93 17.20 -3.38
CA SER A 169 -17.60 18.33 -2.74
C SER A 169 -18.00 19.45 -3.71
N CYS A 170 -17.74 19.31 -5.02
CA CYS A 170 -18.08 20.32 -6.01
C CYS A 170 -19.61 20.49 -6.12
N THR A 171 -20.04 21.75 -6.21
CA THR A 171 -21.46 22.17 -6.27
C THR A 171 -21.82 22.85 -7.59
N CYS A 172 -20.99 22.69 -8.64
CA CYS A 172 -21.32 23.23 -9.96
C CYS A 172 -22.64 22.65 -10.50
N LEU A 173 -23.28 23.38 -11.41
CA LEU A 173 -24.59 23.01 -11.95
C LEU A 173 -24.59 21.59 -12.56
N GLU A 174 -23.53 21.23 -13.29
CA GLU A 174 -23.37 19.90 -13.90
C GLU A 174 -23.30 18.77 -12.86
N CYS A 175 -22.48 18.93 -11.80
CA CYS A 175 -22.36 17.94 -10.74
C CYS A 175 -23.64 17.85 -9.90
N ARG A 176 -24.30 18.98 -9.64
CA ARG A 176 -25.57 19.01 -8.90
C ARG A 176 -26.67 18.28 -9.68
N ASN A 177 -26.79 18.58 -10.96
CA ASN A 177 -27.75 17.93 -11.84
C ASN A 177 -27.44 16.43 -11.95
N GLY A 178 -26.19 16.05 -12.21
CA GLY A 178 -25.79 14.63 -12.30
C GLY A 178 -26.15 13.81 -11.05
N ARG A 179 -25.99 14.38 -9.85
CA ARG A 179 -26.40 13.73 -8.59
C ARG A 179 -27.91 13.64 -8.41
N GLN A 180 -28.65 14.63 -8.89
CA GLN A 180 -30.11 14.68 -8.76
C GLN A 180 -30.82 13.74 -9.75
N TYR A 181 -30.25 13.56 -10.95
CA TYR A 181 -30.78 12.64 -11.96
C TYR A 181 -30.49 11.18 -11.62
N ASP A 182 -29.22 10.80 -11.42
CA ASP A 182 -28.83 9.44 -11.06
C ASP A 182 -27.46 9.42 -10.37
N LEU A 183 -27.50 9.26 -9.04
CA LEU A 183 -26.30 9.20 -8.21
C LEU A 183 -25.40 8.01 -8.55
N LEU A 184 -25.98 6.85 -8.87
CA LEU A 184 -25.21 5.64 -9.16
C LEU A 184 -24.48 5.80 -10.50
N LYS A 185 -25.17 6.22 -11.57
CA LYS A 185 -24.53 6.48 -12.87
C LYS A 185 -23.47 7.57 -12.77
N PHE A 186 -23.70 8.61 -11.98
CA PHE A 186 -22.71 9.66 -11.72
C PHE A 186 -21.46 9.10 -11.03
N SER A 187 -21.63 8.26 -10.01
CA SER A 187 -20.50 7.65 -9.30
C SER A 187 -19.72 6.64 -10.16
N LEU A 188 -20.43 5.82 -10.95
CA LEU A 188 -19.86 4.86 -11.91
C LEU A 188 -19.12 5.57 -13.05
N SER A 189 -19.67 6.67 -13.57
CA SER A 189 -19.00 7.49 -14.59
C SER A 189 -17.66 8.03 -14.08
N ARG A 190 -17.63 8.50 -12.84
CA ARG A 190 -16.39 9.04 -12.24
C ARG A 190 -15.35 7.95 -12.03
N ILE A 191 -15.72 6.77 -11.51
CA ILE A 191 -14.73 5.70 -11.33
C ILE A 191 -14.21 5.16 -12.67
N ASN A 192 -15.06 5.07 -13.69
CA ASN A 192 -14.63 4.69 -15.05
C ASN A 192 -13.67 5.73 -15.65
N THR A 193 -13.87 7.01 -15.36
CA THR A 193 -12.96 8.09 -15.73
C THR A 193 -11.60 7.91 -15.05
N TYR A 194 -11.59 7.69 -13.72
CA TYR A 194 -10.36 7.42 -12.98
C TYR A 194 -9.67 6.13 -13.43
N ARG A 195 -10.42 5.08 -13.78
CA ARG A 195 -9.86 3.85 -14.34
C ARG A 195 -9.17 4.11 -15.68
N GLY A 196 -9.74 4.97 -16.52
CA GLY A 196 -9.10 5.43 -17.76
C GLY A 196 -7.82 6.22 -17.50
N MET A 197 -7.81 7.12 -16.50
CA MET A 197 -6.63 7.93 -16.15
C MET A 197 -5.52 7.13 -15.46
N ALA A 198 -5.87 6.14 -14.65
CA ALA A 198 -4.93 5.28 -13.94
C ALA A 198 -4.22 4.29 -14.85
N SER A 199 -4.74 4.05 -16.05
CA SER A 199 -4.21 3.02 -16.94
C SER A 199 -2.79 3.32 -17.41
N ARG A 200 -2.04 2.25 -17.70
CA ARG A 200 -0.63 2.30 -18.11
C ARG A 200 -0.49 3.02 -19.44
N ALA A 201 -1.43 2.79 -20.36
CA ALA A 201 -1.46 3.48 -21.66
C ALA A 201 -1.71 4.99 -21.54
N TYR A 202 -2.61 5.43 -20.64
CA TYR A 202 -2.87 6.86 -20.45
C TYR A 202 -1.66 7.59 -19.86
N LEU A 203 -1.12 7.05 -18.77
CA LEU A 203 0.02 7.65 -18.06
C LEU A 203 1.27 7.73 -18.94
N SER A 204 1.54 6.71 -19.75
CA SER A 204 2.73 6.69 -20.62
C SER A 204 2.63 7.64 -21.84
N ILE A 205 1.46 7.76 -22.48
CA ILE A 205 1.33 8.49 -23.74
C ILE A 205 0.96 9.96 -23.54
N THR A 206 0.06 10.25 -22.60
CA THR A 206 -0.57 11.58 -22.50
C THR A 206 0.13 12.53 -21.54
N THR A 207 0.84 12.00 -20.55
CA THR A 207 1.47 12.81 -19.50
C THR A 207 2.96 13.03 -19.81
N GLU A 208 3.47 14.24 -19.51
CA GLU A 208 4.89 14.57 -19.72
C GLU A 208 5.79 13.86 -18.70
N ASP A 209 5.41 13.95 -17.43
CA ASP A 209 6.06 13.27 -16.30
C ASP A 209 5.17 12.11 -15.81
N ALA A 210 5.34 10.94 -16.45
CA ALA A 210 4.54 9.74 -16.19
C ALA A 210 4.60 9.29 -14.72
N MET A 211 5.79 9.28 -14.10
CA MET A 211 5.96 8.85 -12.71
C MET A 211 5.33 9.82 -11.71
N LEU A 212 5.47 11.14 -11.92
CA LEU A 212 4.87 12.13 -11.02
C LEU A 212 3.35 12.07 -11.08
N SER A 213 2.81 11.93 -12.28
CA SER A 213 1.37 11.81 -12.51
C SER A 213 0.82 10.56 -11.83
N ALA A 214 1.50 9.43 -11.93
CA ALA A 214 1.16 8.20 -11.20
C ALA A 214 1.16 8.38 -9.67
N PHE A 215 2.16 9.10 -9.13
CA PHE A 215 2.23 9.42 -7.70
C PHE A 215 1.08 10.35 -7.26
N ARG A 216 0.79 11.41 -8.03
CA ARG A 216 -0.31 12.35 -7.72
C ARG A 216 -1.66 11.62 -7.77
N LEU A 217 -1.88 10.79 -8.79
CA LEU A 217 -3.12 10.04 -8.99
C LEU A 217 -3.35 8.98 -7.92
N SER A 218 -2.33 8.17 -7.57
CA SER A 218 -2.43 7.20 -6.47
C SER A 218 -2.79 7.86 -5.13
N ARG A 219 -2.17 9.01 -4.81
CA ARG A 219 -2.53 9.78 -3.61
C ARG A 219 -3.97 10.31 -3.65
N GLU A 220 -4.45 10.70 -4.82
CA GLU A 220 -5.83 11.15 -5.02
C GLU A 220 -6.82 10.00 -4.85
N LEU A 221 -6.59 8.86 -5.51
CA LEU A 221 -7.39 7.65 -5.40
C LEU A 221 -7.50 7.15 -3.95
N ARG A 222 -6.39 7.20 -3.20
CA ARG A 222 -6.38 6.88 -1.77
C ARG A 222 -7.22 7.84 -0.92
N LYS A 223 -7.28 9.12 -1.29
CA LYS A 223 -8.15 10.09 -0.61
C LYS A 223 -9.62 9.86 -0.97
N LEU A 224 -9.90 9.48 -2.22
CA LEU A 224 -11.26 9.18 -2.70
C LEU A 224 -11.81 7.90 -2.07
N SER A 225 -10.99 6.86 -1.91
CA SER A 225 -11.40 5.61 -1.25
C SER A 225 -11.85 5.79 0.20
N LYS A 226 -11.39 6.85 0.87
CA LYS A 226 -11.85 7.25 2.21
C LYS A 226 -13.12 8.10 2.18
N LYS A 227 -13.36 8.84 1.10
CA LYS A 227 -14.55 9.69 0.94
C LYS A 227 -15.75 8.90 0.43
N GLU A 228 -15.52 7.85 -0.36
CA GLU A 228 -16.54 6.97 -0.95
C GLU A 228 -16.28 5.53 -0.53
N PRO A 229 -16.73 5.13 0.67
CA PRO A 229 -16.47 3.79 1.20
C PRO A 229 -17.11 2.67 0.37
N GLU A 230 -18.16 2.96 -0.40
CA GLU A 230 -18.91 1.99 -1.22
C GLU A 230 -18.04 1.38 -2.31
N PHE A 231 -17.17 2.17 -2.94
CA PHE A 231 -16.26 1.75 -4.01
C PHE A 231 -14.80 1.66 -3.55
N LYS A 232 -14.56 1.63 -2.24
CA LYS A 232 -13.23 1.56 -1.65
C LYS A 232 -12.29 0.51 -2.28
N PRO A 233 -12.68 -0.77 -2.47
CA PRO A 233 -11.77 -1.76 -3.04
C PRO A 233 -11.38 -1.44 -4.49
N GLN A 234 -12.28 -0.85 -5.27
CA GLN A 234 -12.02 -0.49 -6.66
C GLN A 234 -11.07 0.70 -6.76
N TYR A 235 -11.17 1.70 -5.86
CA TYR A 235 -10.19 2.78 -5.81
C TYR A 235 -8.81 2.31 -5.33
N LEU A 236 -8.75 1.35 -4.38
CA LEU A 236 -7.49 0.80 -3.90
C LEU A 236 -6.78 -0.05 -4.98
N SER A 237 -7.52 -0.81 -5.79
CA SER A 237 -6.90 -1.53 -6.92
C SER A 237 -6.37 -0.60 -8.01
N LEU A 238 -7.04 0.54 -8.25
CA LEU A 238 -6.50 1.58 -9.14
C LEU A 238 -5.28 2.28 -8.55
N GLU A 239 -5.24 2.48 -7.23
CA GLU A 239 -4.05 3.00 -6.53
C GLU A 239 -2.87 2.05 -6.74
N GLU A 240 -3.07 0.76 -6.52
CA GLU A 240 -2.06 -0.29 -6.71
C GLU A 240 -1.53 -0.31 -8.15
N LEU A 241 -2.42 -0.27 -9.15
CA LEU A 241 -2.04 -0.21 -10.57
C LEU A 241 -1.16 1.01 -10.89
N CYS A 242 -1.45 2.17 -10.29
CA CYS A 242 -0.60 3.36 -10.44
C CYS A 242 0.78 3.17 -9.78
N GLN A 243 0.85 2.48 -8.63
CA GLN A 243 2.10 2.18 -7.94
C GLN A 243 2.95 1.19 -8.73
N GLU A 244 2.34 0.11 -9.25
CA GLU A 244 2.96 -0.88 -10.12
C GLU A 244 3.55 -0.22 -11.37
N PHE A 245 2.79 0.64 -12.04
CA PHE A 245 3.28 1.37 -13.22
C PHE A 245 4.55 2.17 -12.92
N ALA A 246 4.62 2.85 -11.76
CA ALA A 246 5.82 3.58 -11.36
C ALA A 246 7.02 2.64 -11.08
N VAL A 247 6.77 1.45 -10.55
CA VAL A 247 7.79 0.40 -10.33
C VAL A 247 8.31 -0.15 -11.65
N GLU A 248 7.41 -0.50 -12.58
CA GLU A 248 7.76 -0.99 -13.91
C GLU A 248 8.59 0.05 -14.67
N MET A 249 8.21 1.33 -14.60
CA MET A 249 8.98 2.44 -15.18
C MET A 249 10.40 2.53 -14.60
N LEU A 250 10.56 2.35 -13.29
CA LEU A 250 11.88 2.32 -12.65
C LEU A 250 12.69 1.09 -13.10
N ALA A 251 12.04 -0.06 -13.29
CA ALA A 251 12.68 -1.29 -13.77
C ALA A 251 13.22 -1.17 -15.20
N MET A 252 12.73 -0.22 -16.01
CA MET A 252 13.25 0.07 -17.35
C MET A 252 14.59 0.84 -17.36
N CYS A 253 15.04 1.33 -16.19
CA CYS A 253 16.33 1.98 -16.04
C CYS A 253 17.47 0.95 -16.19
N ARG A 254 18.45 1.24 -17.06
CA ARG A 254 19.58 0.34 -17.34
C ARG A 254 20.86 0.75 -16.63
N ASN A 255 21.01 2.04 -16.36
CA ASN A 255 22.24 2.63 -15.81
C ASN A 255 21.99 3.28 -14.46
N GLN A 256 23.00 3.28 -13.59
CA GLN A 256 22.93 4.00 -12.31
C GLN A 256 22.67 5.50 -12.51
N SER A 257 23.21 6.10 -13.59
CA SER A 257 22.96 7.51 -13.93
C SER A 257 21.50 7.78 -14.33
N GLU A 258 20.84 6.86 -15.05
CA GLU A 258 19.41 6.98 -15.36
C GLU A 258 18.59 6.93 -14.06
N VAL A 259 18.91 5.98 -13.17
CA VAL A 259 18.24 5.83 -11.86
C VAL A 259 18.42 7.07 -10.99
N THR A 260 19.65 7.56 -10.82
CA THR A 260 19.89 8.75 -9.99
C THR A 260 19.25 9.99 -10.60
N THR A 261 19.20 10.11 -11.93
CA THR A 261 18.49 11.20 -12.60
C THR A 261 17.01 11.15 -12.25
N VAL A 262 16.36 9.98 -12.40
CA VAL A 262 14.94 9.76 -12.07
C VAL A 262 14.61 10.06 -10.59
N LEU A 263 15.47 9.63 -9.67
CA LEU A 263 15.27 9.82 -8.23
C LEU A 263 15.49 11.27 -7.76
N ASN A 264 16.09 12.12 -8.60
CA ASN A 264 16.38 13.53 -8.30
C ASN A 264 15.54 14.53 -9.11
N ILE A 265 14.61 14.07 -9.95
CA ILE A 265 13.76 14.98 -10.74
C ILE A 265 12.85 15.78 -9.80
N CYS A 266 13.01 17.10 -9.79
CA CYS A 266 12.03 18.06 -9.27
C CYS A 266 11.52 18.94 -10.43
N ASP A 267 10.26 19.39 -10.31
CA ASP A 267 9.72 20.50 -11.10
C ASP A 267 10.46 21.77 -10.63
N ASP A 268 11.04 22.54 -11.56
CA ASP A 268 11.74 23.81 -11.27
C ASP A 268 10.78 24.92 -10.74
N ASP A 269 9.48 24.61 -10.57
CA ASP A 269 8.44 25.60 -10.26
C ASP A 269 8.32 25.97 -8.77
N ASN A 270 9.03 25.28 -7.86
CA ASN A 270 9.11 25.68 -6.45
C ASN A 270 10.58 25.76 -6.03
N GLU A 271 11.22 26.87 -6.38
CA GLU A 271 12.45 27.35 -5.77
C GLU A 271 12.19 27.70 -4.29
N ASP A 272 12.10 26.70 -3.42
CA ASP A 272 12.46 26.92 -2.01
C ASP A 272 13.99 27.00 -1.95
N GLU A 273 14.55 28.16 -2.35
CA GLU A 273 15.98 28.53 -2.26
C GLU A 273 16.58 28.34 -0.84
N LEU A 274 15.74 28.06 0.17
CA LEU A 274 16.19 27.72 1.52
C LEU A 274 16.77 26.31 1.65
N ASP A 275 16.38 25.34 0.82
CA ASP A 275 16.82 23.94 0.97
C ASP A 275 18.15 23.67 0.25
N GLU A 276 18.51 24.44 -0.78
CA GLU A 276 19.79 24.30 -1.53
C GLU A 276 21.02 24.69 -0.69
N GLN A 277 20.88 25.56 0.29
CA GLN A 277 22.01 26.00 1.13
C GLN A 277 22.43 24.98 2.21
N THR A 278 21.70 23.86 2.34
CA THR A 278 21.91 22.86 3.41
C THR A 278 22.54 21.55 2.95
N PHE A 279 22.89 21.42 1.66
CA PHE A 279 23.49 20.21 1.10
C PHE A 279 24.83 20.55 0.43
N GLU A 280 25.95 20.21 1.07
CA GLU A 280 27.28 20.25 0.42
C GLU A 280 27.53 19.02 -0.49
N GLU A 281 28.36 19.27 -1.52
CA GLU A 281 28.91 18.38 -2.54
C GLU A 281 28.88 16.86 -2.25
N GLY A 282 27.92 16.15 -2.87
CA GLY A 282 28.05 14.71 -3.13
C GLY A 282 26.87 13.83 -2.70
N ILE A 283 25.93 14.32 -1.88
CA ILE A 283 24.71 13.57 -1.57
C ILE A 283 23.56 14.13 -2.43
N PRO A 284 23.00 13.34 -3.37
CA PRO A 284 21.87 13.79 -4.16
C PRO A 284 20.68 14.14 -3.26
N THR A 285 19.96 15.22 -3.57
CA THR A 285 18.81 15.70 -2.78
C THR A 285 17.66 14.70 -2.72
N LEU A 286 17.66 13.65 -3.58
CA LEU A 286 16.70 12.54 -3.62
C LEU A 286 15.25 13.04 -3.53
N SER A 287 14.97 14.15 -4.22
CA SER A 287 13.72 14.88 -4.11
C SER A 287 12.51 14.03 -4.52
N ARG A 288 12.62 13.30 -5.64
CA ARG A 288 11.56 12.39 -6.10
C ARG A 288 11.32 11.24 -5.13
N LEU A 289 12.38 10.71 -4.53
CA LEU A 289 12.27 9.64 -3.55
C LEU A 289 11.60 10.13 -2.25
N ARG A 290 11.96 11.32 -1.76
CA ARG A 290 11.28 11.96 -0.63
C ARG A 290 9.80 12.21 -0.93
N LEU A 291 9.49 12.67 -2.15
CA LEU A 291 8.11 12.82 -2.61
C LEU A 291 7.36 11.48 -2.64
N ALA A 292 8.00 10.41 -3.12
CA ALA A 292 7.43 9.06 -3.14
C ALA A 292 7.11 8.56 -1.72
N VAL A 293 8.00 8.80 -0.75
CA VAL A 293 7.75 8.50 0.67
C VAL A 293 6.59 9.33 1.22
N ASN A 294 6.55 10.64 0.95
CA ASN A 294 5.46 11.52 1.38
C ASN A 294 4.10 11.11 0.77
N TYR A 295 4.11 10.50 -0.41
CA TYR A 295 2.92 10.00 -1.09
C TYR A 295 2.64 8.53 -0.78
N ASN A 296 3.36 7.93 0.19
CA ASN A 296 3.23 6.54 0.64
C ASN A 296 3.31 5.51 -0.51
N GLN A 297 4.21 5.72 -1.47
CA GLN A 297 4.46 4.80 -2.59
C GLN A 297 5.32 3.62 -2.12
N LYS A 298 4.71 2.64 -1.44
CA LYS A 298 5.45 1.57 -0.76
C LYS A 298 6.23 0.69 -1.74
N LEU A 299 5.58 0.24 -2.82
CA LEU A 299 6.18 -0.64 -3.84
C LEU A 299 7.36 0.02 -4.59
N PHE A 300 7.23 1.31 -4.91
CA PHE A 300 8.30 2.06 -5.57
C PHE A 300 9.56 2.16 -4.72
N VAL A 301 9.40 2.48 -3.43
CA VAL A 301 10.53 2.65 -2.50
C VAL A 301 11.16 1.30 -2.19
N SER A 302 10.37 0.23 -2.01
CA SER A 302 10.86 -1.12 -1.69
C SER A 302 11.55 -1.81 -2.88
N HIS A 303 11.42 -1.28 -4.10
CA HIS A 303 12.00 -1.85 -5.31
C HIS A 303 13.53 -2.06 -5.16
N PRO A 304 14.09 -3.20 -5.60
CA PRO A 304 15.51 -3.53 -5.41
C PRO A 304 16.48 -2.47 -5.95
N ILE A 305 16.17 -1.85 -7.09
CA ILE A 305 17.01 -0.80 -7.68
C ILE A 305 17.06 0.44 -6.77
N CYS A 306 15.92 0.86 -6.22
CA CYS A 306 15.84 1.99 -5.29
C CYS A 306 16.59 1.65 -3.99
N GLN A 307 16.36 0.45 -3.44
CA GLN A 307 17.04 -0.03 -2.23
C GLN A 307 18.57 -0.13 -2.42
N GLN A 308 19.05 -0.48 -3.60
CA GLN A 308 20.47 -0.54 -3.91
C GLN A 308 21.13 0.85 -3.88
N VAL A 309 20.44 1.87 -4.40
CA VAL A 309 20.89 3.28 -4.37
C VAL A 309 20.82 3.85 -2.96
N LEU A 310 19.73 3.62 -2.22
CA LEU A 310 19.61 3.98 -0.81
C LEU A 310 20.73 3.35 0.03
N SER A 311 20.99 2.06 -0.17
CA SER A 311 22.02 1.34 0.57
C SER A 311 23.44 1.81 0.22
N SER A 312 23.69 2.22 -1.04
CA SER A 312 25.01 2.76 -1.42
C SER A 312 25.26 4.13 -0.80
N ILE A 313 24.24 5.00 -0.74
CA ILE A 313 24.33 6.31 -0.08
C ILE A 313 24.46 6.12 1.44
N TRP A 314 23.70 5.19 2.02
CA TRP A 314 23.74 4.87 3.45
C TRP A 314 25.14 4.42 3.90
N CYS A 315 25.74 3.46 3.19
CA CYS A 315 27.06 2.92 3.51
C CYS A 315 28.20 3.90 3.21
N GLY A 316 27.99 4.83 2.27
CA GLY A 316 29.01 5.76 1.80
C GLY A 316 30.30 5.04 1.40
N ASN A 317 31.44 5.68 1.66
CA ASN A 317 32.77 5.17 1.29
C ASN A 317 33.44 4.31 2.39
N ILE A 318 32.68 3.63 3.25
CA ILE A 318 33.27 2.79 4.31
C ILE A 318 33.85 1.50 3.69
N PRO A 319 35.17 1.24 3.80
CA PRO A 319 35.76 0.03 3.28
C PRO A 319 35.22 -1.20 4.03
N GLY A 320 34.75 -2.21 3.30
CA GLY A 320 34.35 -3.50 3.84
C GLY A 320 32.98 -3.57 4.54
N TRP A 321 32.21 -2.48 4.66
CA TRP A 321 30.92 -2.52 5.39
C TRP A 321 29.85 -3.36 4.69
N ARG A 322 29.71 -3.23 3.36
CA ARG A 322 28.61 -3.82 2.57
C ARG A 322 28.67 -5.35 2.46
N GLY A 323 29.86 -5.94 2.55
CA GLY A 323 30.08 -7.39 2.39
C GLY A 323 30.54 -8.12 3.65
N SER A 324 30.63 -7.44 4.80
CA SER A 324 31.15 -8.06 6.02
C SER A 324 30.08 -8.82 6.81
N LYS A 325 30.53 -9.80 7.59
CA LYS A 325 29.72 -10.62 8.50
C LYS A 325 29.05 -9.75 9.57
N THR A 326 27.88 -10.16 10.05
CA THR A 326 27.15 -9.47 11.12
C THR A 326 28.00 -9.25 12.37
N VAL A 327 28.87 -10.21 12.71
CA VAL A 327 29.81 -10.10 13.84
C VAL A 327 30.72 -8.87 13.70
N TRP A 328 31.28 -8.61 12.52
CA TRP A 328 32.13 -7.44 12.30
C TRP A 328 31.35 -6.14 12.45
N LYS A 329 30.13 -6.08 11.90
CA LYS A 329 29.24 -4.91 12.06
C LYS A 329 28.94 -4.64 13.53
N LEU A 330 28.69 -5.71 14.31
CA LEU A 330 28.50 -5.63 15.76
C LEU A 330 29.77 -5.14 16.47
N THR A 331 30.94 -5.64 16.10
CA THR A 331 32.23 -5.17 16.66
C THR A 331 32.47 -3.70 16.39
N VAL A 332 32.20 -3.22 15.17
CA VAL A 332 32.32 -1.80 14.83
C VAL A 332 31.29 -0.97 15.59
N SER A 333 30.05 -1.42 15.70
CA SER A 333 29.00 -0.76 16.49
C SER A 333 29.39 -0.65 17.97
N LEU A 334 29.92 -1.73 18.55
CA LEU A 334 30.41 -1.76 19.93
C LEU A 334 31.61 -0.84 20.13
N GLY A 335 32.53 -0.80 19.16
CA GLY A 335 33.65 0.14 19.16
C GLY A 335 33.18 1.60 19.15
N ILE A 336 32.19 1.94 18.32
CA ILE A 336 31.58 3.28 18.29
C ILE A 336 30.89 3.59 19.61
N PHE A 337 30.18 2.63 20.21
CA PHE A 337 29.51 2.82 21.50
C PHE A 337 30.45 3.27 22.62
N PHE A 338 31.62 2.63 22.77
CA PHE A 338 32.62 3.01 23.77
C PHE A 338 33.38 4.29 23.42
N THR A 339 33.64 4.53 22.12
CA THR A 339 34.42 5.69 21.67
C THR A 339 33.57 6.93 21.37
N MET A 340 32.24 6.84 21.49
CA MET A 340 31.28 7.88 21.12
C MET A 340 31.60 9.28 21.69
N PRO A 341 31.90 9.45 23.00
CA PRO A 341 32.20 10.78 23.54
C PRO A 341 33.44 11.42 22.89
N LEU A 342 34.48 10.61 22.65
CA LEU A 342 35.72 11.06 22.02
C LEU A 342 35.50 11.45 20.55
N LEU A 343 34.71 10.65 19.81
CA LEU A 343 34.38 10.94 18.41
C LEU A 343 33.60 12.25 18.25
N CYS A 344 32.67 12.54 19.17
CA CYS A 344 31.93 13.80 19.18
C CYS A 344 32.84 15.01 19.44
N MET A 345 33.78 14.87 20.39
CA MET A 345 34.76 15.92 20.68
C MET A 345 35.69 16.19 19.49
N ILE A 346 36.16 15.14 18.80
CA ILE A 346 36.99 15.26 17.59
C ILE A 346 36.23 16.00 16.47
N TYR A 347 34.95 15.67 16.27
CA TYR A 347 34.11 16.35 15.27
C TYR A 347 33.90 17.82 15.61
N TRP A 348 33.70 18.15 16.88
CA TRP A 348 33.52 19.52 17.33
C TRP A 348 34.78 20.38 17.13
N VAL A 349 35.97 19.84 17.45
CA VAL A 349 37.25 20.54 17.29
C VAL A 349 37.69 20.64 15.82
N ALA A 350 37.57 19.55 15.05
CA ALA A 350 38.12 19.46 13.70
C ALA A 350 37.16 18.72 12.73
N PRO A 351 36.06 19.36 12.29
CA PRO A 351 35.05 18.72 11.44
C PRO A 351 35.57 18.37 10.03
N LYS A 352 36.62 19.05 9.55
CA LYS A 352 37.25 18.79 8.25
C LYS A 352 38.27 17.64 8.26
N SER A 353 38.55 17.05 9.43
CA SER A 353 39.47 15.92 9.57
C SER A 353 38.96 14.67 8.85
N LYS A 354 39.84 13.68 8.60
CA LYS A 354 39.42 12.39 8.03
C LYS A 354 38.33 11.72 8.88
N ILE A 355 38.48 11.77 10.21
CA ILE A 355 37.49 11.24 11.17
C ILE A 355 36.18 12.06 11.09
N GLY A 356 36.28 13.38 10.97
CA GLY A 356 35.10 14.24 10.78
C GLY A 356 34.32 13.92 9.50
N LYS A 357 35.02 13.63 8.39
CA LYS A 357 34.40 13.14 7.15
C LYS A 357 33.77 11.76 7.31
N THR A 358 34.37 10.84 8.09
CA THR A 358 33.76 9.53 8.36
C THR A 358 32.49 9.64 9.22
N LEU A 359 32.44 10.58 10.17
CA LEU A 359 31.27 10.84 11.01
C LEU A 359 30.10 11.47 10.22
N LYS A 360 30.38 12.11 9.08
CA LYS A 360 29.35 12.57 8.15
C LYS A 360 28.64 11.44 7.38
N ILE A 361 29.13 10.19 7.43
CA ILE A 361 28.51 9.05 6.74
C ILE A 361 27.21 8.64 7.47
N PRO A 362 26.07 8.45 6.77
CA PRO A 362 24.76 8.21 7.41
C PRO A 362 24.73 7.03 8.39
N VAL A 363 25.32 5.88 8.04
CA VAL A 363 25.43 4.72 8.95
C VAL A 363 26.08 5.11 10.28
N ILE A 364 27.17 5.87 10.22
CA ILE A 364 27.94 6.22 11.42
C ILE A 364 27.16 7.23 12.25
N LYS A 365 26.47 8.21 11.63
CA LYS A 365 25.55 9.10 12.34
C LYS A 365 24.49 8.29 13.09
N PHE A 366 23.84 7.34 12.43
CA PHE A 366 22.82 6.49 13.04
C PHE A 366 23.36 5.70 14.24
N LEU A 367 24.53 5.06 14.10
CA LEU A 367 25.16 4.34 15.20
C LEU A 367 25.54 5.27 16.35
N LEU A 368 25.97 6.49 16.06
CA LEU A 368 26.35 7.48 17.06
C LEU A 368 25.14 8.00 17.85
N HIS A 369 24.02 8.28 17.17
CA HIS A 369 22.74 8.62 17.82
C HIS A 369 22.16 7.46 18.61
N SER A 370 22.24 6.23 18.08
CA SER A 370 21.82 5.02 18.80
C SER A 370 22.67 4.78 20.04
N ALA A 371 23.99 4.95 19.95
CA ALA A 371 24.90 4.84 21.08
C ALA A 371 24.61 5.89 22.17
N SER A 372 24.36 7.15 21.78
CA SER A 372 23.92 8.20 22.69
C SER A 372 22.66 7.82 23.46
N TYR A 373 21.67 7.25 22.77
CA TYR A 373 20.43 6.83 23.38
C TYR A 373 20.63 5.67 24.38
N LEU A 374 21.50 4.71 24.04
CA LEU A 374 21.89 3.65 24.98
C LEU A 374 22.61 4.20 26.21
N TRP A 375 23.50 5.19 26.04
CA TRP A 375 24.14 5.88 27.17
C TRP A 375 23.12 6.61 28.06
N PHE A 376 22.09 7.21 27.46
CA PHE A 376 20.98 7.81 28.21
C PHE A 376 20.24 6.77 29.07
N ILE A 377 19.89 5.62 28.50
CA ILE A 377 19.25 4.52 29.24
C ILE A 377 20.17 3.99 30.35
N ILE A 378 21.45 3.79 30.06
CA ILE A 378 22.42 3.36 31.08
C ILE A 378 22.52 4.39 32.21
N THR A 379 22.44 5.68 31.89
CA THR A 379 22.44 6.75 32.90
C THR A 379 21.17 6.69 33.76
N LEU A 380 19.99 6.44 33.18
CA LEU A 380 18.76 6.25 33.93
C LEU A 380 18.82 5.03 34.85
N LEU A 381 19.37 3.91 34.37
CA LEU A 381 19.58 2.71 35.17
C LEU A 381 20.57 2.98 36.30
N ALA A 382 21.69 3.64 36.01
CA ALA A 382 22.66 4.03 37.02
C ALA A 382 22.02 4.93 38.08
N GLU A 383 21.22 5.93 37.68
CA GLU A 383 20.50 6.81 38.59
C GLU A 383 19.52 6.03 39.48
N SER A 384 18.80 5.04 38.94
CA SER A 384 17.92 4.19 39.74
C SER A 384 18.68 3.35 40.79
N ILE A 385 19.89 2.86 40.46
CA ILE A 385 20.76 2.15 41.41
C ILE A 385 21.33 3.12 42.46
N PHE A 386 21.71 4.34 42.06
CA PHE A 386 22.15 5.38 42.99
C PHE A 386 21.03 5.79 43.95
N MET A 387 19.78 5.87 43.47
CA MET A 387 18.60 6.12 44.31
C MET A 387 18.37 5.01 45.34
N GLU A 388 18.59 3.75 44.97
CA GLU A 388 18.52 2.63 45.90
C GLU A 388 19.63 2.68 46.96
N MET A 389 20.87 2.98 46.55
CA MET A 389 22.02 3.04 47.44
C MET A 389 21.94 4.18 48.48
N TYR A 390 21.35 5.32 48.13
CA TYR A 390 21.18 6.49 49.01
C TYR A 390 19.71 6.74 49.41
N ARG A 391 18.95 5.66 49.62
CA ARG A 391 17.51 5.71 49.89
C ARG A 391 17.10 6.70 50.98
N ASP A 392 17.86 6.77 52.07
CA ASP A 392 17.54 7.62 53.23
C ASP A 392 17.75 9.12 52.92
N GLU A 393 18.75 9.44 52.12
CA GLU A 393 19.02 10.82 51.69
C GLU A 393 17.98 11.28 50.65
N PHE A 394 17.57 10.39 49.75
CA PHE A 394 16.49 10.65 48.79
C PHE A 394 15.10 10.70 49.42
N ALA A 395 14.88 10.06 50.57
CA ALA A 395 13.65 10.20 51.35
C ALA A 395 13.53 11.56 52.04
N SER A 396 14.61 12.34 52.10
CA SER A 396 14.65 13.68 52.69
C SER A 396 14.38 14.78 51.66
N ARG A 397 14.00 15.98 52.13
CA ARG A 397 13.80 17.18 51.29
C ARG A 397 15.10 17.80 50.77
N GLN A 398 16.26 17.44 51.35
CA GLN A 398 17.54 18.05 51.04
C GLN A 398 18.22 17.34 49.86
N GLN A 399 17.57 17.35 48.71
CA GLN A 399 18.12 16.73 47.49
C GLN A 399 18.97 17.73 46.70
N ASN A 400 20.23 17.36 46.43
CA ASN A 400 21.08 18.12 45.51
C ASN A 400 20.63 17.88 44.06
N ILE A 401 20.08 18.93 43.42
CA ILE A 401 19.55 18.89 42.05
C ILE A 401 20.57 18.33 41.04
N LEU A 402 21.86 18.65 41.20
CA LEU A 402 22.90 18.24 40.24
C LEU A 402 23.14 16.73 40.22
N TYR A 403 23.08 16.06 41.38
CA TYR A 403 23.28 14.62 41.46
C TYR A 403 22.04 13.84 40.99
N ASN A 404 20.85 14.42 41.16
CA ASN A 404 19.56 13.78 40.84
C ASN A 404 18.98 14.17 39.47
N SER A 405 19.78 14.77 38.59
CA SER A 405 19.32 15.29 37.29
C SER A 405 20.39 15.24 36.20
N LEU A 406 21.37 14.34 36.28
CA LEU A 406 22.37 14.16 35.22
C LEU A 406 21.72 13.81 33.87
N HIS A 407 20.63 13.03 33.90
CA HIS A 407 19.83 12.71 32.72
C HIS A 407 19.22 13.96 32.06
N MET A 408 19.06 15.08 32.77
CA MET A 408 18.47 16.31 32.21
C MET A 408 19.32 16.95 31.12
N ILE A 409 20.64 16.72 31.14
CA ILE A 409 21.53 17.18 30.05
C ILE A 409 21.09 16.53 28.73
N TRP A 410 20.72 15.24 28.77
CA TRP A 410 20.15 14.56 27.61
C TRP A 410 18.75 15.06 27.28
N VAL A 411 17.87 15.22 28.27
CA VAL A 411 16.49 15.71 28.04
C VAL A 411 16.49 17.05 27.32
N VAL A 412 17.31 18.01 27.75
CA VAL A 412 17.42 19.33 27.12
C VAL A 412 17.96 19.22 25.69
N GLY A 413 18.94 18.32 25.46
CA GLY A 413 19.46 18.06 24.11
C GLY A 413 18.43 17.38 23.19
N PHE A 414 17.62 16.46 23.70
CA PHE A 414 16.52 15.85 22.96
C PHE A 414 15.44 16.88 22.65
N PHE A 415 15.04 17.70 23.63
CA PHE A 415 14.08 18.78 23.43
C PHE A 415 14.53 19.75 22.33
N TRP A 416 15.81 20.15 22.34
CA TRP A 416 16.38 20.99 21.29
C TRP A 416 16.38 20.31 19.91
N SER A 417 16.69 19.02 19.87
CA SER A 417 16.65 18.22 18.64
C SER A 417 15.24 18.12 18.06
N GLU A 418 14.24 17.86 18.90
CA GLU A 418 12.84 17.77 18.46
C GLU A 418 12.31 19.13 18.02
N CYS A 419 12.68 20.23 18.68
CA CYS A 419 12.33 21.58 18.22
C CYS A 419 12.86 21.85 16.81
N LYS A 420 14.10 21.42 16.51
CA LYS A 420 14.66 21.52 15.14
C LYS A 420 13.90 20.65 14.15
N ASN A 421 13.53 19.43 14.53
CA ASN A 421 12.76 18.52 13.66
C ASN A 421 11.39 19.11 13.33
N VAL A 422 10.66 19.61 14.33
CA VAL A 422 9.34 20.26 14.14
C VAL A 422 9.46 21.50 13.25
N TRP A 423 10.53 22.28 13.39
CA TRP A 423 10.76 23.45 12.54
C TRP A 423 11.06 23.06 11.09
N ALA A 424 11.83 21.98 10.86
CA ALA A 424 12.20 21.53 9.52
C ALA A 424 11.07 20.81 8.77
N GLU A 425 10.24 20.02 9.46
CA GLU A 425 9.17 19.23 8.82
C GLU A 425 7.81 19.93 8.86
N GLY A 426 7.63 20.89 9.77
CA GLY A 426 6.36 21.53 10.06
C GLY A 426 5.49 20.69 10.99
N LEU A 427 4.67 21.38 11.80
CA LEU A 427 3.86 20.76 12.87
C LEU A 427 2.92 19.65 12.38
N ARG A 428 2.27 19.87 11.22
CA ARG A 428 1.30 18.91 10.67
C ARG A 428 1.98 17.63 10.16
N GLY A 429 3.18 17.74 9.58
CA GLY A 429 3.94 16.56 9.16
C GLY A 429 4.40 15.75 10.36
N TYR A 430 4.91 16.45 11.38
CA TYR A 430 5.47 15.84 12.58
C TYR A 430 4.45 15.02 13.40
N ILE A 431 3.24 15.56 13.63
CA ILE A 431 2.20 14.90 14.45
C ILE A 431 1.59 13.67 13.77
N VAL A 432 1.75 13.50 12.45
CA VAL A 432 1.20 12.31 11.76
C VAL A 432 1.92 11.02 12.17
N ASP A 433 3.17 11.12 12.62
CA ASP A 433 3.94 9.96 13.06
C ASP A 433 3.71 9.68 14.56
N TRP A 434 3.15 8.50 14.88
CA TRP A 434 2.87 8.06 16.25
C TRP A 434 4.08 8.06 17.17
N SER A 435 5.20 7.64 16.60
CA SER A 435 6.52 7.75 17.17
C SER A 435 6.82 9.16 17.69
N ASN A 436 6.75 10.17 16.82
CA ASN A 436 7.05 11.55 17.18
C ASN A 436 6.12 12.08 18.28
N ILE A 437 4.85 11.63 18.30
CA ILE A 437 3.92 11.92 19.40
C ILE A 437 4.41 11.33 20.72
N LEU A 438 4.87 10.07 20.74
CA LEU A 438 5.43 9.44 21.94
C LEU A 438 6.64 10.22 22.46
N ASP A 439 7.53 10.67 21.57
CA ASP A 439 8.70 11.46 21.94
C ASP A 439 8.29 12.81 22.56
N MET A 440 7.26 13.48 22.03
CA MET A 440 6.69 14.69 22.62
C MET A 440 6.09 14.44 24.01
N ILE A 441 5.36 13.34 24.20
CA ILE A 441 4.78 12.97 25.50
C ILE A 441 5.89 12.75 26.52
N VAL A 442 6.89 11.92 26.18
CA VAL A 442 8.02 11.60 27.06
C VAL A 442 8.81 12.86 27.43
N LEU A 443 9.14 13.72 26.46
CA LEU A 443 9.87 14.95 26.74
C LEU A 443 9.05 15.93 27.58
N SER A 444 7.75 16.06 27.31
CA SER A 444 6.88 16.93 28.10
C SER A 444 6.79 16.48 29.56
N MET A 445 6.72 15.16 29.82
CA MET A 445 6.68 14.62 31.18
C MET A 445 8.03 14.79 31.91
N TYR A 446 9.17 14.61 31.23
CA TYR A 446 10.48 14.91 31.83
C TYR A 446 10.62 16.38 32.19
N LEU A 447 10.22 17.30 31.30
CA LEU A 447 10.27 18.74 31.56
C LEU A 447 9.31 19.14 32.70
N ALA A 448 8.12 18.53 32.77
CA ALA A 448 7.17 18.77 33.86
C ALA A 448 7.72 18.27 35.20
N SER A 449 8.28 17.06 35.26
CA SER A 449 8.92 16.51 36.47
C SER A 449 10.05 17.42 36.95
N PHE A 450 10.95 17.83 36.06
CA PHE A 450 12.04 18.73 36.41
C PHE A 450 11.54 20.13 36.84
N GLY A 451 10.54 20.66 36.13
CA GLY A 451 9.92 21.96 36.46
C GLY A 451 9.31 21.98 37.86
N LEU A 452 8.65 20.89 38.27
CA LEU A 452 8.12 20.74 39.63
C LEU A 452 9.23 20.70 40.69
N ARG A 453 10.34 19.99 40.43
CA ARG A 453 11.50 19.98 41.35
C ARG A 453 12.12 21.37 41.52
N VAL A 454 12.29 22.11 40.43
CA VAL A 454 12.80 23.49 40.46
C VAL A 454 11.82 24.43 41.20
N LEU A 455 10.51 24.26 40.98
CA LEU A 455 9.48 25.05 41.66
C LEU A 455 9.54 24.85 43.18
N ILE A 456 9.72 23.62 43.66
CA ILE A 456 9.81 23.32 45.09
C ILE A 456 11.04 23.98 45.70
N MET A 457 12.20 23.89 45.02
CA MET A 457 13.41 24.58 45.48
C MET A 457 13.18 26.10 45.55
N ALA A 458 12.56 26.69 44.54
CA ALA A 458 12.26 28.12 44.51
C ALA A 458 11.32 28.51 45.67
N ILE A 459 10.24 27.75 45.89
CA ILE A 459 9.32 27.97 47.01
C ILE A 459 10.06 27.83 48.34
N GLY A 460 10.88 26.80 48.53
CA GLY A 460 11.69 26.62 49.72
C GLY A 460 12.60 27.83 49.99
N HIS A 461 13.28 28.34 48.96
CA HIS A 461 14.13 29.53 49.09
C HIS A 461 13.34 30.80 49.43
N PHE A 462 12.26 31.09 48.71
CA PHE A 462 11.47 32.30 48.92
C PHE A 462 10.71 32.30 50.24
N VAL A 463 10.13 31.16 50.64
CA VAL A 463 9.36 31.02 51.89
C VAL A 463 10.28 31.07 53.11
N CYS A 464 11.49 30.53 53.03
CA CYS A 464 12.47 30.62 54.13
C CYS A 464 13.14 32.00 54.24
N GLN A 465 12.99 32.87 53.24
CA GLN A 465 13.46 34.26 53.30
C GLN A 465 12.49 35.17 54.06
N ASP A 466 11.23 34.78 54.21
CA ASP A 466 10.18 35.56 54.88
C ASP A 466 10.01 35.13 56.34
N GLN A 467 10.32 36.02 57.30
CA GLN A 467 10.36 35.71 58.73
C GLN A 467 9.01 35.31 59.35
N ASN A 468 7.89 35.62 58.66
CA ASN A 468 6.54 35.33 59.16
C ASN A 468 6.03 33.91 58.81
N LEU A 469 6.77 33.11 58.02
CA LEU A 469 6.31 31.84 57.44
C LEU A 469 7.14 30.62 57.91
N VAL A 470 7.65 30.65 59.15
CA VAL A 470 8.55 29.63 59.72
C VAL A 470 8.00 28.20 59.62
N GLU A 471 6.71 27.99 59.90
CA GLU A 471 6.08 26.66 59.82
C GLU A 471 6.03 26.09 58.39
N LYS A 472 5.79 26.95 57.39
CA LYS A 472 5.80 26.54 55.97
C LYS A 472 7.23 26.33 55.47
N CYS A 473 8.19 27.11 55.95
CA CYS A 473 9.61 26.87 55.67
C CYS A 473 10.06 25.51 56.20
N ALA A 474 9.67 25.15 57.44
CA ALA A 474 9.94 23.83 58.02
C ALA A 474 9.31 22.70 57.18
N TYR A 475 8.07 22.90 56.67
CA TYR A 475 7.42 21.95 55.77
C TYR A 475 8.27 21.62 54.53
N PHE A 476 8.70 22.64 53.79
CA PHE A 476 9.42 22.43 52.52
C PHE A 476 10.88 22.00 52.69
N THR A 477 11.45 22.08 53.90
CA THR A 477 12.89 21.84 54.12
C THR A 477 13.21 20.65 55.04
N GLN A 478 12.38 20.34 56.03
CA GLN A 478 12.73 19.42 57.12
C GLN A 478 11.75 18.25 57.31
N THR A 479 10.61 18.24 56.62
CA THR A 479 9.60 17.17 56.80
C THR A 479 10.02 15.82 56.22
N LEU A 480 9.66 14.76 56.94
CA LEU A 480 9.82 13.37 56.51
C LEU A 480 8.73 12.96 55.52
N ARG A 481 9.02 11.97 54.68
CA ARG A 481 8.13 11.51 53.59
C ARG A 481 6.73 11.11 54.05
N ASP A 482 6.58 10.55 55.24
CA ASP A 482 5.29 10.07 55.77
C ASP A 482 4.31 11.21 56.09
N GLU A 483 4.82 12.44 56.28
CA GLU A 483 4.04 13.63 56.62
C GLU A 483 3.70 14.50 55.40
N TRP A 484 4.11 14.07 54.21
CA TRP A 484 3.86 14.79 52.97
C TRP A 484 2.37 14.73 52.58
N TRP A 485 1.84 15.84 52.07
CA TRP A 485 0.49 15.84 51.52
C TRP A 485 0.40 14.94 50.29
N GLN A 486 -0.77 14.33 50.08
CA GLN A 486 -1.00 13.43 48.94
C GLN A 486 -0.79 14.12 47.58
N GLU A 487 -1.00 15.44 47.51
CA GLU A 487 -0.85 16.26 46.31
C GLU A 487 0.50 17.01 46.25
N ASP A 488 1.50 16.54 47.00
CA ASP A 488 2.78 17.21 47.05
C ASP A 488 3.48 17.25 45.69
N PRO A 489 3.95 18.43 45.23
CA PRO A 489 4.63 18.56 43.93
C PRO A 489 5.86 17.64 43.78
N GLN A 490 6.54 17.31 44.88
CA GLN A 490 7.69 16.40 44.87
C GLN A 490 7.26 14.99 44.50
N LEU A 491 6.19 14.48 45.14
CA LEU A 491 5.64 13.16 44.89
C LEU A 491 5.17 13.04 43.44
N ILE A 492 4.45 14.06 42.94
CA ILE A 492 4.02 14.13 41.55
C ILE A 492 5.23 14.11 40.60
N SER A 493 6.30 14.84 40.92
CA SER A 493 7.52 14.85 40.10
C SER A 493 8.23 13.49 40.07
N GLU A 494 8.27 12.77 41.19
CA GLU A 494 8.86 11.42 41.30
C GLU A 494 8.04 10.39 40.52
N ILE A 495 6.72 10.44 40.62
CA ILE A 495 5.82 9.55 39.87
C ILE A 495 5.95 9.83 38.37
N LEU A 496 5.91 11.10 37.95
CA LEU A 496 6.12 11.47 36.55
C LEU A 496 7.48 10.97 36.05
N PHE A 497 8.55 11.13 36.84
CA PHE A 497 9.86 10.63 36.47
C PHE A 497 9.88 9.10 36.30
N ALA A 498 9.26 8.35 37.21
CA ALA A 498 9.19 6.89 37.15
C ALA A 498 8.38 6.38 35.94
N VAL A 499 7.24 7.00 35.65
CA VAL A 499 6.44 6.64 34.46
C VAL A 499 7.21 6.99 33.18
N THR A 500 7.87 8.15 33.16
CA THR A 500 8.61 8.61 31.98
C THR A 500 9.85 7.77 31.73
N SER A 501 10.56 7.33 32.77
CA SER A 501 11.71 6.43 32.63
C SER A 501 11.30 5.10 31.99
N MET A 502 10.16 4.52 32.39
CA MET A 502 9.59 3.34 31.72
C MET A 502 9.29 3.60 30.24
N LEU A 503 8.61 4.72 29.93
CA LEU A 503 8.29 5.08 28.55
C LEU A 503 9.55 5.31 27.71
N SER A 504 10.64 5.80 28.29
CA SER A 504 11.90 5.98 27.56
C SER A 504 12.48 4.65 27.03
N PHE A 505 12.32 3.53 27.74
CA PHE A 505 12.76 2.23 27.20
C PHE A 505 12.02 1.82 25.93
N THR A 506 10.75 2.22 25.78
CA THR A 506 9.96 1.90 24.58
C THR A 506 10.55 2.52 23.31
N ARG A 507 11.31 3.62 23.44
CA ARG A 507 11.99 4.26 22.30
C ARG A 507 13.14 3.42 21.72
N LEU A 508 13.61 2.36 22.40
CA LEU A 508 14.52 1.39 21.77
C LEU A 508 13.91 0.73 20.54
N ALA A 509 12.58 0.65 20.47
CA ALA A 509 11.87 0.16 19.31
C ALA A 509 12.22 0.91 18.02
N TYR A 510 12.69 2.17 18.06
CA TYR A 510 13.08 2.91 16.86
C TYR A 510 14.34 2.41 16.18
N ILE A 511 15.18 1.68 16.92
CA ILE A 511 16.46 1.15 16.41
C ILE A 511 16.23 -0.21 15.73
N LEU A 512 15.19 -0.95 16.15
CA LEU A 512 14.86 -2.28 15.65
C LEU A 512 14.64 -2.36 14.12
N PRO A 513 14.06 -1.37 13.41
CA PRO A 513 13.87 -1.40 11.96
C PRO A 513 15.17 -1.46 11.16
N ALA A 514 16.31 -1.12 11.77
CA ALA A 514 17.61 -1.21 11.13
C ALA A 514 18.06 -2.66 10.89
N HIS A 515 17.54 -3.62 11.67
CA HIS A 515 17.76 -5.05 11.45
C HIS A 515 16.57 -5.67 10.71
N GLU A 516 16.84 -6.64 9.85
CA GLU A 516 15.82 -7.30 9.03
C GLU A 516 14.80 -8.06 9.86
N SER A 517 15.23 -9.05 10.65
CA SER A 517 14.31 -9.90 11.41
C SER A 517 13.55 -9.18 12.53
N LEU A 518 14.13 -8.12 13.12
CA LEU A 518 13.49 -7.37 14.20
C LEU A 518 12.58 -6.28 13.65
N GLY A 519 12.94 -5.70 12.51
CA GLY A 519 12.16 -4.66 11.85
C GLY A 519 10.84 -5.17 11.28
N THR A 520 10.86 -6.31 10.59
CA THR A 520 9.62 -6.94 10.06
C THR A 520 8.67 -7.30 11.19
N LEU A 521 9.18 -7.88 12.29
CA LEU A 521 8.40 -8.24 13.47
C LEU A 521 7.81 -7.00 14.18
N GLN A 522 8.58 -5.94 14.35
CA GLN A 522 8.06 -4.73 15.00
C GLN A 522 6.93 -4.08 14.19
N ILE A 523 7.09 -4.03 12.86
CA ILE A 523 6.12 -3.37 11.99
C ILE A 523 4.83 -4.19 11.92
N SER A 524 4.92 -5.51 11.86
CA SER A 524 3.74 -6.37 11.92
C SER A 524 2.99 -6.19 13.25
N ILE A 525 3.68 -6.14 14.39
CA ILE A 525 3.07 -5.81 15.69
C ILE A 525 2.32 -4.48 15.65
N GLY A 526 2.91 -3.44 15.06
CA GLY A 526 2.27 -2.11 14.96
C GLY A 526 0.96 -2.15 14.17
N ILE A 527 0.93 -2.84 13.04
CA ILE A 527 -0.27 -2.97 12.20
C ILE A 527 -1.34 -3.83 12.90
N MET A 528 -0.93 -4.90 13.59
CA MET A 528 -1.84 -5.77 14.35
C MET A 528 -2.51 -5.03 15.51
N ILE A 529 -1.82 -4.11 16.17
CA ILE A 529 -2.40 -3.29 17.25
C ILE A 529 -3.57 -2.46 16.72
N ASP A 530 -3.45 -1.86 15.53
CA ASP A 530 -4.54 -1.08 14.92
C ASP A 530 -5.79 -1.94 14.62
N ASP A 531 -5.59 -3.19 14.20
CA ASP A 531 -6.69 -4.15 14.01
C ASP A 531 -7.31 -4.57 15.36
N MET A 532 -6.47 -4.81 16.38
CA MET A 532 -6.88 -5.18 17.74
C MET A 532 -7.71 -4.07 18.42
N MET A 533 -7.40 -2.79 18.20
CA MET A 533 -8.08 -1.68 18.88
C MET A 533 -9.60 -1.67 18.64
N ARG A 534 -10.07 -2.11 17.47
CA ARG A 534 -11.51 -2.24 17.17
C ARG A 534 -12.19 -3.30 18.06
N PHE A 535 -11.48 -4.39 18.33
CA PHE A 535 -11.97 -5.44 19.21
C PHE A 535 -11.90 -5.03 20.68
N MET A 536 -10.81 -4.36 21.09
CA MET A 536 -10.68 -3.82 22.45
C MET A 536 -11.80 -2.85 22.80
N PHE A 537 -12.33 -2.11 21.81
CA PHE A 537 -13.50 -1.27 22.00
C PHE A 537 -14.77 -2.07 22.35
N LEU A 538 -15.02 -3.20 21.68
CA LEU A 538 -16.13 -4.11 22.02
C LEU A 538 -15.97 -4.70 23.42
N LEU A 539 -14.75 -5.12 23.76
CA LEU A 539 -14.42 -5.62 25.08
C LEU A 539 -14.63 -4.56 26.17
N MET A 540 -14.30 -3.29 25.90
CA MET A 540 -14.55 -2.17 26.80
C MET A 540 -16.06 -1.90 27.01
N ILE A 541 -16.88 -1.99 25.95
CA ILE A 541 -18.35 -1.83 26.05
C ILE A 541 -18.94 -2.92 26.96
N ILE A 542 -18.60 -4.18 26.71
CA ILE A 542 -19.14 -5.30 27.48
C ILE A 542 -18.60 -5.25 28.92
N GLY A 543 -17.31 -4.99 29.10
CA GLY A 543 -16.68 -4.86 30.42
C GLY A 543 -17.30 -3.75 31.27
N THR A 544 -17.59 -2.58 30.69
CA THR A 544 -18.27 -1.49 31.39
C THR A 544 -19.73 -1.79 31.72
N ALA A 545 -20.45 -2.54 30.88
CA ALA A 545 -21.81 -3.00 31.19
C ALA A 545 -21.83 -3.93 32.42
N PHE A 546 -20.91 -4.90 32.50
CA PHE A 546 -20.76 -5.76 33.68
C PHE A 546 -20.26 -5.00 34.91
N LEU A 547 -19.36 -4.04 34.73
CA LEU A 547 -18.90 -3.14 35.80
C LEU A 547 -20.09 -2.41 36.44
N CYS A 548 -20.93 -1.77 35.64
CA CYS A 548 -22.13 -1.09 36.15
C CYS A 548 -23.10 -2.08 36.79
N GLY A 549 -23.31 -3.26 36.19
CA GLY A 549 -24.19 -4.30 36.72
C GLY A 549 -23.76 -4.79 38.09
N LEU A 550 -22.49 -5.16 38.25
CA LEU A 550 -21.94 -5.61 39.53
C LEU A 550 -21.84 -4.46 40.53
N ASN A 551 -21.37 -3.28 40.13
CA ASN A 551 -21.32 -2.14 41.04
C ASN A 551 -22.71 -1.81 41.61
N ASN A 552 -23.76 -1.77 40.78
CA ASN A 552 -25.12 -1.46 41.23
C ASN A 552 -25.71 -2.52 42.18
N ILE A 553 -25.31 -3.80 42.03
CA ILE A 553 -25.72 -4.86 42.96
C ILE A 553 -25.04 -4.68 44.32
N TYR A 554 -23.76 -4.29 44.33
CA TYR A 554 -22.95 -4.25 45.55
C TYR A 554 -23.00 -2.89 46.29
N VAL A 555 -23.36 -1.79 45.61
CA VAL A 555 -23.50 -0.44 46.22
C VAL A 555 -24.41 -0.41 47.46
N PRO A 556 -25.59 -1.06 47.49
CA PRO A 556 -26.47 -1.07 48.67
C PRO A 556 -25.87 -1.80 49.88
N TYR A 557 -24.89 -2.68 49.66
CA TYR A 557 -24.29 -3.52 50.68
C TYR A 557 -22.95 -2.93 51.11
N ALA A 558 -23.01 -1.81 51.85
CA ALA A 558 -21.84 -1.08 52.36
C ALA A 558 -20.90 -1.95 53.23
N THR A 559 -21.35 -3.13 53.66
CA THR A 559 -20.57 -4.10 54.42
C THR A 559 -19.53 -4.85 53.59
N SER A 560 -19.62 -4.87 52.25
CA SER A 560 -18.57 -5.51 51.43
C SER A 560 -17.35 -4.60 51.27
N PRO A 561 -16.15 -5.03 51.69
CA PRO A 561 -14.96 -4.17 51.70
C PRO A 561 -14.30 -3.96 50.33
N HIS A 562 -14.72 -4.67 49.28
CA HIS A 562 -14.02 -4.72 47.99
C HIS A 562 -14.87 -4.38 46.76
N LEU A 563 -16.20 -4.42 46.89
CA LEU A 563 -17.16 -4.21 45.80
C LEU A 563 -18.19 -3.16 46.24
N GLY A 564 -18.71 -2.39 45.30
CA GLY A 564 -19.67 -1.30 45.56
C GLY A 564 -19.05 0.10 45.51
N ARG A 565 -17.72 0.20 45.39
CA ARG A 565 -17.02 1.41 44.93
C ARG A 565 -16.63 1.22 43.48
N PHE A 566 -16.92 2.21 42.62
CA PHE A 566 -16.69 2.10 41.18
C PHE A 566 -15.23 1.80 40.83
N ASN A 567 -14.26 2.47 41.47
CA ASN A 567 -12.83 2.27 41.22
C ASN A 567 -12.33 0.88 41.64
N GLU A 568 -12.77 0.38 42.80
CA GLU A 568 -12.38 -0.93 43.31
C GLU A 568 -13.05 -2.06 42.50
N THR A 569 -14.32 -1.88 42.13
CA THR A 569 -15.05 -2.82 41.27
C THR A 569 -14.43 -2.88 39.87
N PHE A 570 -13.99 -1.74 39.32
CA PHE A 570 -13.25 -1.71 38.05
C PHE A 570 -11.91 -2.46 38.16
N SER A 571 -11.13 -2.18 39.21
CA SER A 571 -9.86 -2.86 39.46
C SER A 571 -10.06 -4.38 39.58
N PHE A 572 -11.06 -4.81 40.37
CA PHE A 572 -11.39 -6.22 40.53
C PHE A 572 -11.69 -6.89 39.17
N LEU A 573 -12.62 -6.34 38.37
CA LEU A 573 -12.98 -6.90 37.06
C LEU A 573 -11.84 -6.86 36.05
N PHE A 574 -11.02 -5.82 36.09
CA PHE A 574 -9.83 -5.73 35.25
C PHE A 574 -8.84 -6.85 35.57
N TRP A 575 -8.52 -7.09 36.84
CA TRP A 575 -7.63 -8.17 37.25
C TRP A 575 -8.23 -9.56 37.02
N THR A 576 -9.55 -9.70 37.08
CA THR A 576 -10.25 -10.93 36.70
C THR A 576 -10.02 -11.31 35.23
N MET A 577 -9.91 -10.34 34.33
CA MET A 577 -9.64 -10.60 32.90
C MET A 577 -8.32 -11.36 32.69
N PHE A 578 -7.33 -11.11 33.55
CA PHE A 578 -6.03 -11.79 33.55
C PHE A 578 -5.97 -13.02 34.47
N GLY A 579 -7.09 -13.39 35.12
CA GLY A 579 -7.15 -14.51 36.06
C GLY A 579 -6.49 -14.23 37.41
N ALA A 580 -6.16 -12.97 37.73
CA ALA A 580 -5.42 -12.58 38.94
C ALA A 580 -6.32 -12.19 40.13
N SER A 581 -7.61 -12.54 40.13
CA SER A 581 -8.58 -12.16 41.15
C SER A 581 -9.07 -13.32 42.00
N ASN A 582 -9.17 -13.12 43.32
CA ASN A 582 -9.72 -14.12 44.25
C ASN A 582 -11.25 -14.21 44.13
N GLN A 583 -11.77 -15.44 44.06
CA GLN A 583 -13.22 -15.70 43.96
C GLN A 583 -14.01 -15.24 45.21
N GLY A 584 -13.34 -15.16 46.36
CA GLY A 584 -13.95 -14.74 47.63
C GLY A 584 -14.35 -13.25 47.70
N TYR A 585 -13.97 -12.42 46.73
CA TYR A 585 -14.36 -11.01 46.70
C TYR A 585 -15.86 -10.79 46.46
N VAL A 586 -16.52 -11.74 45.80
CA VAL A 586 -17.95 -11.68 45.40
C VAL A 586 -18.86 -12.18 46.54
N ASP A 587 -18.29 -12.73 47.61
CA ASP A 587 -19.06 -13.42 48.65
C ASP A 587 -19.68 -12.49 49.69
N MET A 588 -20.98 -12.70 49.93
CA MET A 588 -21.77 -12.03 50.97
C MET A 588 -22.57 -13.07 51.75
N PRO A 589 -21.99 -13.67 52.81
CA PRO A 589 -22.65 -14.76 53.54
C PRO A 589 -23.98 -14.34 54.18
N ASP A 590 -24.15 -13.06 54.50
CA ASP A 590 -25.36 -12.53 55.12
C ASP A 590 -26.51 -12.29 54.11
N PHE A 591 -26.22 -12.22 52.81
CA PHE A 591 -27.19 -11.87 51.76
C PHE A 591 -27.20 -12.90 50.61
N VAL A 592 -27.87 -14.03 50.84
CA VAL A 592 -27.89 -15.19 49.92
C VAL A 592 -28.34 -14.82 48.50
N LEU A 593 -29.36 -13.98 48.32
CA LEU A 593 -29.87 -13.61 46.99
C LEU A 593 -28.86 -12.74 46.22
N ALA A 594 -28.30 -11.73 46.87
CA ALA A 594 -27.31 -10.84 46.26
C ALA A 594 -26.01 -11.58 45.94
N GLN A 595 -25.57 -12.46 46.85
CA GLN A 595 -24.42 -13.34 46.64
C GLN A 595 -24.66 -14.27 45.45
N PHE A 596 -25.84 -14.88 45.34
CA PHE A 596 -26.16 -15.76 44.22
C PHE A 596 -26.13 -15.01 42.89
N VAL A 597 -26.80 -13.87 42.80
CA VAL A 597 -26.83 -13.05 41.57
C VAL A 597 -25.43 -12.52 41.23
N GLY A 598 -24.65 -12.09 42.22
CA GLY A 598 -23.28 -11.64 42.05
C GLY A 598 -22.35 -12.73 41.54
N ARG A 599 -22.41 -13.94 42.12
CA ARG A 599 -21.67 -15.13 41.65
C ARG A 599 -22.05 -15.52 40.24
N VAL A 600 -23.34 -15.49 39.90
CA VAL A 600 -23.83 -15.78 38.55
C VAL A 600 -23.31 -14.74 37.56
N LEU A 601 -23.43 -13.44 37.84
CA LEU A 601 -22.93 -12.40 36.95
C LEU A 601 -21.41 -12.42 36.79
N TYR A 602 -20.67 -12.72 37.86
CA TYR A 602 -19.22 -12.94 37.79
C TYR A 602 -18.86 -14.17 36.94
N GLY A 603 -19.59 -15.28 37.09
CA GLY A 603 -19.44 -16.47 36.27
C GLY A 603 -19.75 -16.22 34.79
N VAL A 604 -20.81 -15.46 34.50
CA VAL A 604 -21.12 -15.04 33.12
C VAL A 604 -20.06 -14.09 32.57
N PHE A 605 -19.57 -13.13 33.37
CA PHE A 605 -18.50 -12.22 32.98
C PHE A 605 -17.23 -12.98 32.59
N THR A 606 -16.79 -13.93 33.42
CA THR A 606 -15.60 -14.75 33.14
C THR A 606 -15.78 -15.62 31.88
N LEU A 607 -16.95 -16.22 31.68
CA LEU A 607 -17.26 -16.97 30.46
C LEU A 607 -17.21 -16.07 29.22
N VAL A 608 -17.89 -14.92 29.25
CA VAL A 608 -18.00 -14.04 28.08
C VAL A 608 -16.66 -13.35 27.78
N ILE A 609 -16.03 -12.71 28.76
CA ILE A 609 -14.80 -11.93 28.52
C ILE A 609 -13.59 -12.85 28.36
N VAL A 610 -13.37 -13.77 29.30
CA VAL A 610 -12.13 -14.57 29.32
C VAL A 610 -12.23 -15.76 28.36
N ILE A 611 -13.33 -16.52 28.36
CA ILE A 611 -13.41 -17.73 27.52
C ILE A 611 -13.78 -17.38 26.07
N ILE A 612 -14.75 -16.49 25.84
CA ILE A 612 -15.18 -16.19 24.47
C ILE A 612 -14.30 -15.08 23.86
N LEU A 613 -14.30 -13.88 24.45
CA LEU A 613 -13.68 -12.73 23.79
C LEU A 613 -12.14 -12.82 23.73
N LEU A 614 -11.46 -13.32 24.76
CA LEU A 614 -10.00 -13.46 24.72
C LEU A 614 -9.56 -14.50 23.68
N ASN A 615 -10.24 -15.65 23.59
CA ASN A 615 -9.95 -16.66 22.57
C ASN A 615 -10.25 -16.16 21.15
N MET A 616 -11.32 -15.38 20.96
CA MET A 616 -11.59 -14.71 19.69
C MET A 616 -10.52 -13.66 19.35
N LEU A 617 -10.02 -12.91 20.35
CA LEU A 617 -8.94 -11.94 20.15
C LEU A 617 -7.67 -12.63 19.67
N ILE A 618 -7.29 -13.76 20.29
CA ILE A 618 -6.13 -14.55 19.84
C ILE A 618 -6.32 -15.00 18.39
N ALA A 619 -7.49 -15.55 18.06
CA ALA A 619 -7.78 -16.00 16.69
C ALA A 619 -7.70 -14.85 15.66
N MET A 620 -8.21 -13.67 16.00
CA MET A 620 -8.11 -12.49 15.13
C MET A 620 -6.67 -12.00 14.97
N ILE A 621 -5.88 -11.98 16.05
CA ILE A 621 -4.46 -11.61 16.03
C ILE A 621 -3.69 -12.58 15.11
N THR A 622 -3.96 -13.88 15.16
CA THR A 622 -3.31 -14.87 14.29
C THR A 622 -3.65 -14.67 12.81
N ASN A 623 -4.93 -14.45 12.47
CA ASN A 623 -5.35 -14.21 11.09
C ASN A 623 -4.79 -12.88 10.55
N SER A 624 -4.80 -11.82 11.38
CA SER A 624 -4.20 -10.53 11.03
C SER A 624 -2.68 -10.66 10.80
N PHE A 625 -1.95 -11.37 11.68
CA PHE A 625 -0.52 -11.61 11.52
C PHE A 625 -0.19 -12.32 10.20
N GLN A 626 -0.90 -13.39 9.85
CA GLN A 626 -0.67 -14.14 8.60
C GLN A 626 -0.86 -13.24 7.36
N LYS A 627 -1.93 -12.44 7.34
CA LYS A 627 -2.18 -11.50 6.25
C LYS A 627 -1.11 -10.41 6.14
N ILE A 628 -0.58 -9.94 7.27
CA ILE A 628 0.43 -8.87 7.31
C ILE A 628 1.81 -9.41 6.96
N GLU A 629 2.13 -10.66 7.31
CA GLU A 629 3.42 -11.29 7.05
C GLU A 629 3.76 -11.32 5.56
N ASP A 630 2.77 -11.58 4.69
CA ASP A 630 2.94 -11.60 3.23
C ASP A 630 3.45 -10.25 2.67
N ASP A 631 3.03 -9.13 3.26
CA ASP A 631 3.40 -7.76 2.84
C ASP A 631 4.49 -7.12 3.74
N ALA A 632 4.90 -7.81 4.82
CA ALA A 632 5.75 -7.25 5.87
C ALA A 632 7.12 -6.79 5.34
N ASP A 633 7.62 -7.47 4.31
CA ASP A 633 8.89 -7.16 3.67
C ASP A 633 8.88 -5.79 2.96
N VAL A 634 7.77 -5.47 2.30
CA VAL A 634 7.56 -4.19 1.60
C VAL A 634 7.37 -3.08 2.62
N GLU A 635 6.55 -3.31 3.64
CA GLU A 635 6.32 -2.42 4.78
C GLU A 635 7.65 -2.09 5.50
N TRP A 636 8.48 -3.11 5.77
CA TRP A 636 9.77 -2.96 6.40
C TRP A 636 10.77 -2.18 5.55
N LYS A 637 10.91 -2.51 4.26
CA LYS A 637 11.80 -1.77 3.36
C LYS A 637 11.38 -0.30 3.25
N PHE A 638 10.09 -0.01 3.27
CA PHE A 638 9.56 1.36 3.30
C PHE A 638 9.93 2.09 4.59
N ALA A 639 9.63 1.51 5.76
CA ALA A 639 9.98 2.09 7.06
C ALA A 639 11.50 2.29 7.23
N ARG A 640 12.31 1.32 6.81
CA ARG A 640 13.77 1.41 6.77
C ARG A 640 14.25 2.55 5.89
N SER A 641 13.62 2.77 4.74
CA SER A 641 13.97 3.87 3.83
C SER A 641 13.63 5.24 4.43
N LYS A 642 12.50 5.35 5.15
CA LYS A 642 12.14 6.55 5.90
C LYS A 642 13.17 6.85 7.00
N LEU A 643 13.63 5.83 7.71
CA LEU A 643 14.73 5.93 8.68
C LEU A 643 16.03 6.39 7.99
N TYR A 644 16.39 5.85 6.83
CA TYR A 644 17.61 6.28 6.13
C TYR A 644 17.57 7.75 5.69
N LEU A 645 16.43 8.18 5.14
CA LEU A 645 16.23 9.54 4.66
C LEU A 645 16.36 10.59 5.77
N SER A 646 15.99 10.27 7.02
CA SER A 646 16.12 11.21 8.14
C SER A 646 17.59 11.53 8.48
N TYR A 647 18.50 10.56 8.33
CA TYR A 647 19.94 10.76 8.57
C TYR A 647 20.73 11.29 7.37
N PHE A 648 20.09 11.39 6.19
CA PHE A 648 20.70 11.99 5.01
C PHE A 648 20.75 13.52 5.08
N ARG A 649 19.90 14.17 5.89
CA ARG A 649 19.94 15.63 6.10
C ARG A 649 21.22 16.03 6.86
N GLU A 650 21.79 17.19 6.51
CA GLU A 650 23.11 17.62 7.01
C GLU A 650 23.06 18.24 8.43
N GLY A 651 21.87 18.48 8.99
CA GLY A 651 21.64 19.27 10.21
C GLY A 651 21.81 18.60 11.59
N SER A 652 22.08 17.29 11.68
CA SER A 652 22.09 16.54 12.96
C SER A 652 23.23 15.52 13.07
N THR A 653 24.47 15.93 12.82
CA THR A 653 25.63 15.02 12.88
C THR A 653 26.08 14.69 14.30
N ILE A 654 25.85 15.61 15.26
CA ILE A 654 26.26 15.46 16.66
C ILE A 654 25.04 14.96 17.46
N PRO A 655 25.15 13.83 18.19
CA PRO A 655 24.08 13.34 19.02
C PRO A 655 23.95 14.12 20.33
N VAL A 656 22.83 13.92 21.01
CA VAL A 656 22.61 14.37 22.38
C VAL A 656 23.63 13.68 23.32
N PRO A 657 24.19 14.33 24.35
CA PRO A 657 23.98 15.71 24.81
C PRO A 657 24.83 16.76 24.07
N PHE A 658 25.81 16.33 23.26
CA PHE A 658 26.80 17.22 22.62
C PHE A 658 26.19 18.21 21.60
N ASN A 659 24.96 18.00 21.15
CA ASN A 659 24.20 18.93 20.30
C ASN A 659 23.97 20.31 20.96
N LEU A 660 24.02 20.41 22.29
CA LEU A 660 23.83 21.68 23.02
C LEU A 660 25.02 22.63 22.87
N VAL A 661 26.22 22.11 22.56
CA VAL A 661 27.40 22.95 22.40
C VAL A 661 27.35 23.56 20.99
N PRO A 662 27.10 24.88 20.84
CA PRO A 662 27.05 25.50 19.53
C PRO A 662 28.40 25.35 18.81
N SER A 663 28.35 25.19 17.49
CA SER A 663 29.59 25.16 16.70
C SER A 663 30.35 26.48 16.88
N PRO A 664 31.69 26.49 16.83
CA PRO A 664 32.47 27.72 16.95
C PRO A 664 32.05 28.81 15.94
N LYS A 665 31.58 28.41 14.76
CA LYS A 665 30.98 29.32 13.75
C LYS A 665 29.64 29.88 14.20
N ALA A 666 28.75 29.05 14.73
CA ALA A 666 27.45 29.49 15.24
C ALA A 666 27.64 30.44 16.43
N LEU A 667 28.55 30.15 17.35
CA LEU A 667 28.90 31.03 18.46
C LEU A 667 29.43 32.39 17.96
N PHE A 668 30.28 32.40 16.93
CA PHE A 668 30.77 33.64 16.30
C PHE A 668 29.65 34.46 15.65
N TYR A 669 28.73 33.83 14.91
CA TYR A 669 27.58 34.52 14.32
C TYR A 669 26.55 34.99 15.37
N LEU A 670 26.36 34.23 16.45
CA LEU A 670 25.43 34.56 17.55
C LEU A 670 26.00 35.71 18.38
N LEU A 671 27.31 35.71 18.69
CA LEU A 671 28.01 36.82 19.32
C LEU A 671 28.03 38.07 18.43
N ARG A 672 28.25 37.91 17.11
CA ARG A 672 28.15 39.02 16.15
C ARG A 672 26.72 39.54 16.04
N GLY A 673 25.70 38.68 16.11
CA GLY A 673 24.29 39.06 16.14
C GLY A 673 23.92 39.85 17.40
N PHE A 674 24.37 39.39 18.57
CA PHE A 674 24.16 40.07 19.85
C PHE A 674 24.90 41.42 19.92
N PHE A 675 26.11 41.52 19.37
CA PHE A 675 26.87 42.79 19.27
C PHE A 675 26.44 43.70 18.12
N CYS A 676 25.61 43.23 17.19
CA CYS A 676 25.19 43.96 15.99
C CYS A 676 23.67 44.20 15.93
N CYS A 677 23.01 44.35 17.08
CA CYS A 677 21.64 44.90 17.15
C CYS A 677 21.54 46.38 16.71
N CYS A 678 22.65 47.03 16.31
CA CYS A 678 22.67 48.44 15.87
C CYS A 678 22.88 48.64 14.36
N LYS A 679 22.89 47.60 13.50
CA LYS A 679 22.85 47.81 12.05
C LYS A 679 21.88 46.86 11.35
N ARG A 680 20.71 47.43 11.08
CA ARG A 680 19.62 47.00 10.20
C ARG A 680 20.14 46.30 8.93
N ASN A 681 19.51 45.17 8.60
CA ASN A 681 19.71 44.38 7.39
C ASN A 681 19.90 45.27 6.15
N LYS A 682 21.07 45.23 5.55
CA LYS A 682 21.18 45.48 4.11
C LYS A 682 20.84 44.16 3.42
N ILE A 683 19.75 44.19 2.67
CA ILE A 683 19.50 43.27 1.57
C ILE A 683 20.77 43.25 0.71
N PRO A 684 21.34 42.09 0.36
CA PRO A 684 22.39 42.05 -0.63
C PRO A 684 21.77 42.42 -1.99
N ASP A 685 21.89 43.70 -2.37
CA ASP A 685 21.71 44.15 -3.76
C ASP A 685 22.95 43.73 -4.56
N TYR A 686 23.01 42.46 -4.95
CA TYR A 686 23.76 42.03 -6.11
C TYR A 686 23.02 40.86 -6.76
N PRO A 687 22.71 40.93 -8.07
CA PRO A 687 22.32 39.72 -8.76
C PRO A 687 23.53 38.76 -8.71
N PRO A 688 23.30 37.44 -8.60
CA PRO A 688 24.38 36.48 -8.79
C PRO A 688 25.01 36.74 -10.16
N ILE A 689 26.34 36.86 -10.19
CA ILE A 689 27.10 36.84 -11.43
C ILE A 689 26.75 35.51 -12.11
N ALA A 690 25.99 35.59 -13.21
CA ALA A 690 25.73 34.48 -14.11
C ALA A 690 27.05 34.08 -14.78
N SER A 691 27.92 33.38 -14.04
CA SER A 691 29.05 32.68 -14.64
C SER A 691 28.54 31.32 -15.13
N MET A 692 28.35 31.24 -16.44
CA MET A 692 28.10 30.03 -17.24
C MET A 692 26.68 29.41 -17.16
N VAL A 693 25.67 30.14 -17.63
CA VAL A 693 24.40 29.56 -18.15
C VAL A 693 24.29 29.74 -19.67
N GLU A 694 25.31 30.26 -20.35
CA GLU A 694 25.38 30.25 -21.81
C GLU A 694 25.94 28.92 -22.34
N ALA A 695 25.17 27.84 -22.19
CA ALA A 695 25.28 26.64 -23.02
C ALA A 695 24.04 25.74 -22.88
N GLY A 696 22.93 26.11 -23.53
CA GLY A 696 21.93 25.11 -23.91
C GLY A 696 20.45 25.50 -23.89
N MET A 697 20.06 26.65 -24.44
CA MET A 697 18.64 26.97 -24.69
C MET A 697 18.01 26.16 -25.85
N ASP A 698 18.69 25.11 -26.34
CA ASP A 698 18.23 24.18 -27.39
C ASP A 698 18.52 22.70 -27.10
N ARG A 699 18.96 22.33 -25.88
CA ARG A 699 19.06 20.92 -25.46
C ARG A 699 17.95 20.64 -24.48
N VAL A 700 16.96 19.85 -24.91
CA VAL A 700 16.05 19.14 -23.99
C VAL A 700 16.88 18.67 -22.80
N SER A 701 16.56 19.14 -21.59
CA SER A 701 17.29 18.79 -20.37
C SER A 701 17.51 17.29 -20.35
N TYR A 702 18.74 16.83 -20.06
CA TYR A 702 19.10 15.41 -20.04
C TYR A 702 18.06 14.57 -19.27
N ARG A 703 17.44 15.17 -18.24
CA ARG A 703 16.29 14.65 -17.49
C ARG A 703 15.11 14.24 -18.37
N LEU A 704 14.59 15.16 -19.20
CA LEU A 704 13.44 14.91 -20.07
C LEU A 704 13.78 13.90 -21.18
N GLN A 705 15.05 13.85 -21.62
CA GLN A 705 15.52 12.82 -22.55
C GLN A 705 15.48 11.43 -21.90
N VAL A 706 15.93 11.30 -20.66
CA VAL A 706 15.87 10.05 -19.89
C VAL A 706 14.43 9.61 -19.69
N VAL A 707 13.53 10.50 -19.25
CA VAL A 707 12.11 10.17 -19.05
C VAL A 707 11.46 9.71 -20.35
N LYS A 708 11.65 10.44 -21.47
CA LYS A 708 11.13 10.04 -22.78
C LYS A 708 11.69 8.70 -23.25
N ALA A 709 12.98 8.44 -23.05
CA ALA A 709 13.60 7.17 -23.39
C ALA A 709 13.06 6.01 -22.54
N LEU A 710 12.79 6.24 -21.25
CA LEU A 710 12.20 5.24 -20.36
C LEU A 710 10.76 4.91 -20.77
N VAL A 711 9.94 5.93 -21.04
CA VAL A 711 8.57 5.76 -21.53
C VAL A 711 8.56 4.98 -22.85
N GLN A 712 9.45 5.32 -23.78
CA GLN A 712 9.54 4.62 -25.06
C GLN A 712 9.92 3.14 -24.87
N ARG A 713 10.93 2.85 -24.04
CA ARG A 713 11.32 1.46 -23.70
C ARG A 713 10.16 0.71 -23.05
N TYR A 714 9.43 1.36 -22.15
CA TYR A 714 8.27 0.79 -21.48
C TYR A 714 7.17 0.41 -22.49
N ILE A 715 6.79 1.33 -23.39
CA ILE A 715 5.78 1.07 -24.42
C ILE A 715 6.21 -0.08 -25.34
N GLU A 716 7.49 -0.13 -25.73
CA GLU A 716 8.02 -1.23 -26.54
C GLU A 716 7.99 -2.58 -25.81
N ALA A 717 8.32 -2.58 -24.50
CA ALA A 717 8.23 -3.78 -23.67
C ALA A 717 6.77 -4.26 -23.51
N ALA A 718 5.84 -3.35 -23.20
CA ALA A 718 4.42 -3.65 -23.05
C ALA A 718 3.80 -4.17 -24.37
N ARG A 719 4.15 -3.57 -25.52
CA ARG A 719 3.72 -4.06 -26.84
C ARG A 719 4.24 -5.47 -27.11
N ARG A 720 5.49 -5.75 -26.74
CA ARG A 720 6.08 -7.07 -26.92
C ARG A 720 5.38 -8.11 -26.06
N GLU A 721 5.12 -7.80 -24.80
CA GLU A 721 4.39 -8.68 -23.87
C GLU A 721 2.98 -8.98 -24.37
N PHE A 722 2.24 -7.95 -24.80
CA PHE A 722 0.91 -8.11 -25.40
C PHE A 722 0.93 -8.99 -26.65
N GLY A 723 1.93 -8.79 -27.53
CA GLY A 723 2.12 -9.61 -28.73
C GLY A 723 2.45 -11.07 -28.41
N GLU A 724 3.27 -11.32 -27.38
CA GLU A 724 3.59 -12.67 -26.92
C GLU A 724 2.38 -13.36 -26.29
N ALA A 725 1.59 -12.66 -25.48
CA ALA A 725 0.35 -13.18 -24.91
C ALA A 725 -0.66 -13.57 -26.00
N THR A 726 -0.86 -12.70 -26.99
CA THR A 726 -1.75 -12.96 -28.13
C THR A 726 -1.28 -14.17 -28.94
N ARG A 727 0.03 -14.30 -29.20
CA ARG A 727 0.59 -15.47 -29.90
C ARG A 727 0.38 -16.77 -29.14
N LYS A 728 0.55 -16.76 -27.81
CA LYS A 728 0.30 -17.93 -26.95
C LYS A 728 -1.16 -18.36 -27.02
N ASP A 729 -2.09 -17.41 -26.92
CA ASP A 729 -3.51 -17.70 -26.98
C ASP A 729 -3.94 -18.24 -28.35
N VAL A 730 -3.50 -17.62 -29.44
CA VAL A 730 -3.74 -18.15 -30.81
C VAL A 730 -3.13 -19.54 -30.96
N GLY A 731 -1.92 -19.77 -30.43
CA GLY A 731 -1.30 -21.09 -30.37
C GLY A 731 -2.18 -22.12 -29.65
N ASN A 732 -2.71 -21.77 -28.49
CA ASN A 732 -3.61 -22.63 -27.72
C ASN A 732 -4.88 -22.97 -28.52
N ARG A 733 -5.55 -21.98 -29.10
CA ARG A 733 -6.74 -22.19 -29.94
C ARG A 733 -6.45 -23.09 -31.14
N ILE A 734 -5.31 -22.91 -31.81
CA ILE A 734 -4.89 -23.78 -32.93
C ILE A 734 -4.67 -25.21 -32.43
N THR A 735 -4.04 -25.40 -31.27
CA THR A 735 -3.86 -26.77 -30.73
C THR A 735 -5.18 -27.42 -30.35
N GLU A 736 -6.15 -26.68 -29.82
CA GLU A 736 -7.49 -27.19 -29.54
C GLU A 736 -8.25 -27.53 -30.81
N LEU A 737 -8.18 -26.66 -31.82
CA LEU A 737 -8.77 -26.91 -33.13
C LEU A 737 -8.15 -28.16 -33.76
N ASN A 738 -6.83 -28.31 -33.70
CA ASN A 738 -6.14 -29.49 -34.23
C ASN A 738 -6.52 -30.77 -33.48
N LYS A 739 -6.72 -30.70 -32.15
CA LYS A 739 -7.31 -31.80 -31.37
C LYS A 739 -8.76 -32.10 -31.79
N GLY A 740 -9.56 -31.08 -32.10
CA GLY A 740 -10.92 -31.21 -32.62
C GLY A 740 -10.95 -31.88 -33.99
N VAL A 741 -10.13 -31.41 -34.93
CA VAL A 741 -9.96 -31.98 -36.27
C VAL A 741 -9.42 -33.40 -36.19
N GLY A 742 -8.46 -33.68 -35.30
CA GLY A 742 -7.93 -35.03 -35.06
C GLY A 742 -8.99 -36.01 -34.53
N ARG A 743 -9.87 -35.55 -33.63
CA ARG A 743 -11.05 -36.31 -33.19
C ARG A 743 -12.00 -36.59 -34.36
N LEU A 744 -12.34 -35.57 -35.14
CA LEU A 744 -13.24 -35.69 -36.29
C LEU A 744 -12.67 -36.60 -37.38
N HIS A 745 -11.38 -36.55 -37.64
CA HIS A 745 -10.69 -37.45 -38.57
C HIS A 745 -10.70 -38.90 -38.06
N SER A 746 -10.50 -39.11 -36.76
CA SER A 746 -10.58 -40.44 -36.14
C SER A 746 -12.00 -41.01 -36.22
N ASP A 747 -13.02 -40.17 -36.00
CA ASP A 747 -14.43 -40.56 -36.11
C ASP A 747 -14.81 -40.85 -37.57
N MET A 748 -14.33 -40.06 -38.52
CA MET A 748 -14.51 -40.31 -39.94
C MET A 748 -13.81 -41.61 -40.39
N LYS A 749 -12.63 -41.90 -39.87
CA LYS A 749 -11.92 -43.17 -40.12
C LYS A 749 -12.69 -44.37 -39.56
N LYS A 750 -13.22 -44.28 -38.33
CA LYS A 750 -14.11 -45.30 -37.75
C LYS A 750 -15.38 -45.48 -38.60
N PHE A 751 -15.95 -44.39 -39.09
CA PHE A 751 -17.12 -44.42 -39.97
C PHE A 751 -16.83 -45.15 -41.28
N TYR A 752 -15.70 -44.84 -41.93
CA TYR A 752 -15.23 -45.55 -43.14
C TYR A 752 -14.94 -47.04 -42.87
N GLN A 753 -14.29 -47.38 -41.76
CA GLN A 753 -14.04 -48.77 -41.38
C GLN A 753 -15.34 -49.54 -41.12
N ASN A 754 -16.34 -48.91 -40.47
CA ASN A 754 -17.66 -49.50 -40.27
C ASN A 754 -18.41 -49.69 -41.59
N LEU A 755 -18.31 -48.75 -42.53
CA LEU A 755 -18.87 -48.89 -43.87
C LEU A 755 -18.19 -50.01 -44.68
N GLN A 756 -16.88 -50.19 -44.51
CA GLN A 756 -16.11 -51.22 -45.19
C GLN A 756 -16.38 -52.61 -44.60
N ASN A 757 -16.52 -52.72 -43.27
CA ASN A 757 -16.99 -53.92 -42.59
C ASN A 757 -18.44 -54.27 -42.97
N SER A 758 -19.29 -53.27 -43.20
CA SER A 758 -20.65 -53.48 -43.75
C SER A 758 -20.67 -54.01 -45.18
N LYS A 759 -19.63 -53.76 -46.00
CA LYS A 759 -19.48 -54.35 -47.34
C LYS A 759 -18.89 -55.77 -47.31
N SER A 760 -18.19 -56.14 -46.23
CA SER A 760 -17.60 -57.47 -46.04
C SER A 760 -18.59 -58.51 -45.49
N PHE A 761 -19.79 -58.11 -45.05
CA PHE A 761 -20.84 -59.01 -44.61
C PHE A 761 -22.02 -58.98 -45.58
N GLY A 762 -21.88 -59.69 -46.70
CA GLY A 762 -23.01 -60.00 -47.57
C GLY A 762 -23.90 -61.07 -46.92
N SER A 763 -25.18 -60.72 -46.73
CA SER A 763 -26.35 -61.61 -46.51
C SER A 763 -26.72 -61.97 -45.07
N LYS A 764 -27.57 -61.15 -44.43
CA LYS A 764 -29.02 -61.42 -44.23
C LYS A 764 -29.68 -60.25 -43.49
N GLY A 765 -30.91 -59.94 -43.90
CA GLY A 765 -31.53 -58.62 -43.73
C GLY A 765 -31.91 -58.21 -42.32
N ASP A 766 -31.78 -56.90 -42.07
CA ASP A 766 -32.84 -56.08 -41.45
C ASP A 766 -32.55 -54.59 -41.76
N GLY A 767 -33.29 -54.02 -42.71
CA GLY A 767 -32.95 -52.76 -43.38
C GLY A 767 -33.49 -51.49 -42.75
N GLY A 768 -33.99 -51.52 -41.51
CA GLY A 768 -34.81 -50.41 -41.01
C GLY A 768 -34.64 -50.09 -39.53
N ASN A 769 -33.43 -49.75 -39.05
CA ASN A 769 -33.33 -49.06 -37.74
C ASN A 769 -31.98 -48.37 -37.42
N PHE A 770 -31.01 -48.39 -38.33
CA PHE A 770 -29.66 -47.91 -38.03
C PHE A 770 -29.52 -46.38 -38.14
N LEU A 771 -30.05 -45.78 -39.22
CA LEU A 771 -30.01 -44.32 -39.43
C LEU A 771 -30.77 -43.57 -38.33
N GLY A 772 -31.91 -44.11 -37.87
CA GLY A 772 -32.70 -43.52 -36.80
C GLY A 772 -31.98 -43.52 -35.44
N LYS A 773 -31.22 -44.57 -35.11
CA LYS A 773 -30.38 -44.64 -33.89
C LYS A 773 -29.16 -43.73 -33.98
N TYR A 774 -28.55 -43.60 -35.16
CA TYR A 774 -27.42 -42.71 -35.39
C TYR A 774 -27.83 -41.23 -35.35
N ILE A 775 -28.98 -40.87 -35.94
CA ILE A 775 -29.53 -39.52 -35.86
C ILE A 775 -29.89 -39.18 -34.40
N LYS A 776 -30.50 -40.10 -33.64
CA LYS A 776 -30.77 -39.90 -32.20
C LYS A 776 -29.50 -39.78 -31.35
N GLY A 777 -28.44 -40.53 -31.70
CA GLY A 777 -27.14 -40.48 -31.01
C GLY A 777 -26.37 -39.19 -31.31
N ALA A 778 -26.35 -38.75 -32.57
CA ALA A 778 -25.77 -37.47 -32.96
C ALA A 778 -26.54 -36.30 -32.33
N GLN A 779 -27.88 -36.33 -32.36
CA GLN A 779 -28.74 -35.30 -31.77
C GLN A 779 -28.58 -35.20 -30.23
N ASN A 780 -28.23 -36.29 -29.54
CA ASN A 780 -27.92 -36.28 -28.11
C ASN A 780 -26.49 -35.78 -27.79
N ASN A 781 -25.51 -35.95 -28.70
CA ASN A 781 -24.17 -35.39 -28.54
C ASN A 781 -24.13 -33.88 -28.81
N PHE A 782 -24.94 -33.38 -29.75
CA PHE A 782 -25.07 -31.94 -30.00
C PHE A 782 -25.93 -31.21 -28.95
N LYS A 783 -26.82 -31.91 -28.24
CA LYS A 783 -27.60 -31.34 -27.13
C LYS A 783 -26.77 -30.85 -25.93
N ASN A 784 -25.51 -31.30 -25.83
CA ASN A 784 -24.57 -30.86 -24.81
C ASN A 784 -23.67 -29.70 -25.27
N PHE A 785 -23.77 -29.27 -26.53
CA PHE A 785 -23.07 -28.07 -27.02
C PHE A 785 -23.81 -26.79 -26.60
N ASP A 786 -25.14 -26.78 -26.66
CA ASP A 786 -25.98 -25.63 -26.24
C ASP A 786 -25.95 -25.34 -24.72
N LYS A 787 -25.45 -26.27 -23.89
CA LYS A 787 -25.33 -26.06 -22.44
C LYS A 787 -24.04 -25.39 -22.00
N ASN A 788 -23.00 -25.38 -22.84
CA ASN A 788 -21.74 -24.72 -22.52
C ASN A 788 -21.65 -23.28 -23.07
N GLU A 789 -22.57 -22.87 -23.94
CA GLU A 789 -22.70 -21.46 -24.38
C GLU A 789 -23.67 -20.63 -23.50
N ALA A 790 -24.35 -21.26 -22.54
CA ALA A 790 -25.23 -20.57 -21.57
C ALA A 790 -24.58 -20.21 -20.23
N MET A 791 -23.24 -20.22 -20.14
CA MET A 791 -22.50 -19.70 -18.98
C MET A 791 -21.41 -18.70 -19.41
N GLY A 792 -21.83 -17.73 -20.22
CA GLY A 792 -21.08 -16.50 -20.49
C GLY A 792 -21.94 -15.30 -20.12
N ASN A 793 -22.12 -15.04 -18.82
CA ASN A 793 -22.28 -13.71 -18.20
C ASN A 793 -22.75 -13.86 -16.75
N SER A 794 -21.77 -13.99 -15.85
CA SER A 794 -21.88 -13.47 -14.50
C SER A 794 -20.57 -12.75 -14.20
N PRO A 795 -20.58 -11.54 -13.63
CA PRO A 795 -19.37 -10.79 -13.35
C PRO A 795 -18.53 -11.55 -12.32
N ASP A 796 -17.24 -11.69 -12.60
CA ASP A 796 -16.25 -12.29 -11.70
C ASP A 796 -16.28 -11.60 -10.32
N LEU A 797 -16.88 -12.30 -9.36
CA LEU A 797 -16.56 -12.17 -7.95
C LEU A 797 -15.65 -13.35 -7.61
N LEU A 798 -14.36 -13.07 -7.50
CA LEU A 798 -13.32 -13.97 -7.02
C LEU A 798 -13.77 -14.75 -5.77
N PRO A 799 -13.77 -16.10 -5.78
CA PRO A 799 -13.68 -16.86 -4.56
C PRO A 799 -12.23 -17.31 -4.35
N VAL A 800 -11.70 -16.80 -3.25
CA VAL A 800 -10.55 -17.29 -2.49
C VAL A 800 -10.64 -18.81 -2.31
N ASN A 801 -9.55 -19.53 -2.65
CA ASN A 801 -9.38 -20.93 -2.28
C ASN A 801 -9.21 -21.03 -0.76
N LEU A 802 -10.23 -21.55 -0.08
CA LEU A 802 -10.11 -22.09 1.28
C LEU A 802 -9.93 -23.61 1.16
N HIS A 803 -8.71 -24.07 1.41
CA HIS A 803 -8.45 -25.47 1.76
C HIS A 803 -9.17 -25.76 3.08
N LEU A 804 -10.17 -26.63 3.05
CA LEU A 804 -10.70 -27.28 4.24
C LEU A 804 -10.60 -28.79 4.02
N GLU A 805 -9.56 -29.39 4.59
CA GLU A 805 -9.47 -30.84 4.78
C GLU A 805 -10.56 -31.26 5.77
N VAL A 806 -11.42 -32.19 5.36
CA VAL A 806 -12.28 -32.94 6.28
C VAL A 806 -12.00 -34.41 6.08
N PHE A 807 -11.35 -35.00 7.09
CA PHE A 807 -11.30 -36.43 7.34
C PHE A 807 -12.72 -36.98 7.54
N THR A 808 -13.05 -38.07 6.86
CA THR A 808 -14.07 -39.01 7.35
C THR A 808 -13.61 -40.45 7.17
N GLU A 809 -13.65 -41.16 8.30
CA GLU A 809 -13.27 -42.54 8.52
C GLU A 809 -14.14 -43.57 7.78
N LYS A 810 -13.48 -44.71 7.50
CA LYS A 810 -13.92 -46.12 7.59
C LYS A 810 -15.35 -46.47 7.17
N ASN A 811 -15.43 -47.42 6.23
CA ASN A 811 -16.06 -48.73 6.49
C ASN A 811 -15.61 -49.76 5.43
N THR A 812 -14.86 -50.77 5.86
CA THR A 812 -14.72 -52.08 5.21
C THR A 812 -15.90 -52.97 5.66
N PRO A 813 -16.32 -54.02 4.91
CA PRO A 813 -15.63 -55.30 5.07
C PRO A 813 -15.57 -56.23 3.83
N THR A 814 -14.48 -57.03 3.82
CA THR A 814 -14.37 -58.47 3.51
C THR A 814 -14.72 -59.02 2.12
N ASN A 815 -13.72 -59.60 1.43
CA ASN A 815 -13.48 -61.06 1.48
C ASN A 815 -12.16 -61.47 0.80
N ASN A 816 -11.47 -62.41 1.46
CA ASN A 816 -10.35 -63.25 0.99
C ASN A 816 -10.80 -64.13 -0.20
N SER A 817 -9.99 -64.81 -1.01
CA SER A 817 -8.78 -65.63 -0.78
C SER A 817 -8.28 -66.08 -2.18
N GLU A 818 -6.98 -66.14 -2.44
CA GLU A 818 -6.14 -67.34 -2.71
C GLU A 818 -5.23 -66.87 -3.87
N SER A 819 -3.95 -67.18 -4.08
CA SER A 819 -2.97 -68.14 -3.57
C SER A 819 -1.72 -67.89 -4.44
N SER A 820 -0.55 -67.69 -3.83
CA SER A 820 0.79 -67.73 -4.45
C SER A 820 1.14 -69.16 -4.93
N PRO A 821 2.27 -69.51 -5.62
CA PRO A 821 3.57 -68.88 -5.40
C PRO A 821 4.70 -68.96 -6.49
N ASP A 822 5.82 -68.34 -6.10
CA ASP A 822 7.23 -68.73 -6.29
C ASP A 822 8.07 -68.38 -7.55
N ILE A 823 9.34 -68.11 -7.21
CA ILE A 823 10.61 -68.28 -7.93
C ILE A 823 11.31 -66.99 -8.45
N SER A 824 12.23 -66.50 -7.61
CA SER A 824 13.46 -65.72 -7.88
C SER A 824 14.54 -66.55 -8.63
N PRO A 825 15.79 -66.09 -8.83
CA PRO A 825 16.36 -64.79 -9.23
C PRO A 825 17.36 -64.96 -10.42
N GLU A 826 17.94 -63.88 -10.95
CA GLU A 826 19.35 -63.93 -11.39
C GLU A 826 19.98 -62.54 -11.57
N SER A 827 21.27 -62.52 -11.24
CA SER A 827 22.25 -61.44 -11.03
C SER A 827 22.83 -60.81 -12.30
N HIS A 828 23.41 -59.59 -12.20
CA HIS A 828 24.75 -59.29 -12.73
C HIS A 828 25.34 -57.94 -12.23
N SER A 829 26.38 -58.08 -11.38
CA SER A 829 27.69 -57.39 -11.26
C SER A 829 28.07 -56.06 -11.98
N GLY A 830 28.82 -55.22 -11.23
CA GLY A 830 29.91 -54.31 -11.68
C GLY A 830 30.10 -53.11 -10.72
N GLN A 831 31.00 -53.13 -9.71
CA GLN A 831 32.41 -52.64 -9.67
C GLN A 831 32.63 -51.23 -10.28
N GLU A 832 33.39 -50.25 -9.75
CA GLU A 832 34.29 -50.09 -8.59
C GLU A 832 34.80 -48.61 -8.50
N PHE A 833 35.29 -48.21 -7.31
CA PHE A 833 36.41 -47.27 -6.97
C PHE A 833 36.42 -45.74 -7.23
N LEU A 834 36.53 -44.95 -6.13
CA LEU A 834 37.74 -44.23 -5.61
C LEU A 834 37.34 -43.42 -4.34
N GLU A 835 37.78 -43.76 -3.11
CA GLU A 835 38.99 -43.30 -2.38
C GLU A 835 39.09 -41.76 -2.14
N ARG A 836 39.59 -41.20 -1.02
CA ARG A 836 39.82 -41.55 0.40
C ARG A 836 40.46 -40.28 1.05
N GLU A 837 40.75 -40.38 2.36
CA GLU A 837 41.58 -39.52 3.26
C GLU A 837 40.80 -38.61 4.24
N THR A 838 40.62 -38.96 5.54
CA THR A 838 41.56 -39.06 6.72
C THR A 838 41.88 -37.67 7.31
N GLU A 839 41.88 -37.32 8.61
CA GLU A 839 42.25 -37.92 9.92
C GLU A 839 41.63 -37.01 11.03
N SER A 840 41.08 -37.47 12.17
CA SER A 840 41.66 -38.01 13.43
C SER A 840 42.06 -36.98 14.54
N THR A 841 41.29 -37.04 15.65
CA THR A 841 41.64 -37.09 17.11
C THR A 841 42.59 -36.12 17.84
N CYS A 842 42.10 -35.62 19.01
CA CYS A 842 42.75 -35.60 20.36
C CYS A 842 41.74 -35.04 21.41
N THR A 843 41.12 -35.80 22.34
CA THR A 843 41.53 -36.15 23.75
C THR A 843 41.97 -34.94 24.61
N GLN A 844 41.60 -34.72 25.89
CA GLN A 844 41.33 -35.63 27.03
C GLN A 844 40.85 -34.83 28.28
N GLY A 845 40.20 -35.51 29.26
CA GLY A 845 40.05 -35.07 30.67
C GLY A 845 38.67 -35.38 31.31
N THR A 846 38.35 -36.62 31.71
CA THR A 846 38.36 -37.20 33.10
C THR A 846 37.44 -36.52 34.13
N VAL A 847 36.28 -37.11 34.46
CA VAL A 847 35.93 -37.97 35.64
C VAL A 847 35.54 -37.16 36.89
N GLU A 848 34.25 -37.22 37.29
CA GLU A 848 33.80 -37.67 38.63
C GLU A 848 32.26 -37.78 38.71
N GLU A 849 31.81 -38.84 39.37
CA GLU A 849 30.44 -39.20 39.72
C GLU A 849 29.86 -38.28 40.81
N ASN A 850 28.55 -38.00 40.79
CA ASN A 850 27.63 -38.56 41.78
C ASN A 850 26.18 -38.12 41.61
N THR A 851 25.35 -39.10 41.92
CA THR A 851 23.90 -39.14 42.05
C THR A 851 23.31 -38.26 43.15
N SER A 852 21.98 -38.13 43.05
CA SER A 852 20.97 -38.08 44.12
C SER A 852 20.51 -36.74 44.73
N ILE A 853 19.23 -36.46 44.45
CA ILE A 853 18.17 -36.02 45.39
C ILE A 853 18.36 -34.64 46.03
N MET A 854 17.68 -33.62 45.48
CA MET A 854 16.46 -33.02 46.06
C MET A 854 15.76 -32.14 45.02
#